data_AF-A0A5C1DM26-F1
#
_entry.id   AF-A0A5C1DM26-F1
#
_cell.length_a   1.000
_cell.length_b   1.000
_cell.length_c   1.000
_cell.angle_alpha   90.00
_cell.angle_beta   90.00
_cell.angle_gamma   90.00
#
_symmetry.space_group_name_H-M   'P 1'
#
loop_
_entity.id
_entity.type
_entity.pdbx_description
1 polymer ?
#
loop_
_entity_poly.entity_id
_entity_poly.type
_entity_poly.pdbx_seq_one_letter_code
_entity_poly.pdbx_strand_id
1 'polypeptide(L)'
;MSAMQALDALNCPLAGVNLIEASAGTGKTWTIAALFVRLLLEERDGAPPPLIDQVLVVTYTKAATAELRERLRKRLAEMLALLDGKADGDDFLRTLAARFPEGPARDVARQRLTAAVNGFDAAAIYTIHGFCQRVLTDAAFESGQTFQAELVDDDAARLAEIVDDFWRRRIVAAPLLAQVLVERGETPDAWLAEIRPYLSKPYLKLRAPDAAGLETARRTASERWQRLAAAPERVEEGLARFLDHPGFKANIYRPDTMARAADALRGWLAQPDDLPELDSDSRKLMEKLLPEALAKGMKKGCEPPAHPLFELVEAWLDAWGAYLEQVAKSLAGLKLELIAWANEELARRRGVERSRSFDDLLTDLGAALAHPETGPLLAAQVADSFAVALIDEFQDTDPTQYRIFRRCFVEEARPVFLVGDPKQAIYSFRGADIFAYLAARHDAERQYTLDTNRRSDAPLVATVNALFGRELPFLLDGIAYQPVAASPSSGGRLEVDDDRAPFNAQWIQAGEKELSKEAAERAAAEACANEIARLLTLAGEGRAAIVQGEARRPLAGGDIAVLVATHSQGDRVRGELRARGVASVALTQESVFASREAGELLAVLHAWAEPANEGRLRRALATELAGLNAAEIKAELEDETRWEAQLLKNADDHQRWRERGFMAAWRHWFARERAAERLLPLPDGERRLTNLGHLAELIQQESESRQGMAPLLAWFAARVADPPRGEEAALRLESDAALVKIVTVHTSKGLQYPVVFCPFLWNGALERRGASFWSYHDGDEPWLAPEAAADDAVKQAARSELLAEKLRLLYVALTRAQYRQYIAWGWVRELKTAALSWLLHAPGARDLAALEALELDGGMVEAQLRDFLAGRGEAARWLAEVEPSALAGSHDGGRVYAARPFARKLYTPWRIASFTSLTHDAGSHLAEAPDYDRAARQAAAEPAAEPARDRFRFPRGAKAGVCLHEIFENIGFGADEDEIRAAVARALARHGFGEEWLDAGCDLILSTLNAEIAPGARLREVADGKRLIELEFTLPVKQLDVGALIAVLQKPEHGLAEPFRQAAAALDFASVQGYLKGFIDLVCEAGGRYYLIDYKSNHLGDDYGAYREDSLVQAVAREHYYLQYLIYLVALRRYFAARGADWDGCFGGVRYLFLRGMGEPGCGVWADAPSAALLDALDGLLKRDR
;
A
#
# COMPACT_ATOMS: atom_id res chain seq x y z
N MET A 1 -1.91 -34.62 30.59
CA MET A 1 -1.69 -33.18 30.28
C MET A 1 -1.46 -32.46 31.60
N SER A 2 -0.37 -31.71 31.74
CA SER A 2 -0.20 -30.83 32.91
C SER A 2 -1.27 -29.73 32.86
N ALA A 3 -1.98 -29.49 33.95
CA ALA A 3 -2.96 -28.41 34.02
C ALA A 3 -2.25 -27.05 33.89
N MET A 4 -2.78 -26.15 33.07
CA MET A 4 -2.23 -24.79 32.92
C MET A 4 -2.33 -24.05 34.25
N GLN A 5 -1.29 -23.31 34.60
CA GLN A 5 -1.22 -22.56 35.86
C GLN A 5 -1.69 -21.12 35.65
N ALA A 6 -2.42 -20.55 36.61
CA ALA A 6 -2.72 -19.12 36.56
C ALA A 6 -1.40 -18.32 36.60
N LEU A 7 -1.22 -17.37 35.68
CA LEU A 7 0.00 -16.56 35.63
C LEU A 7 0.03 -15.57 36.80
N ASP A 8 1.01 -15.73 37.68
CA ASP A 8 1.46 -14.64 38.54
C ASP A 8 2.56 -13.86 37.81
N ALA A 9 2.18 -12.76 37.14
CA ALA A 9 3.12 -11.95 36.35
C ALA A 9 4.28 -11.37 37.18
N LEU A 10 4.14 -11.30 38.51
CA LEU A 10 5.18 -10.77 39.40
C LEU A 10 6.17 -11.86 39.84
N ASN A 11 5.71 -13.11 39.98
CA ASN A 11 6.52 -14.20 40.52
C ASN A 11 6.86 -15.28 39.49
N CYS A 12 6.35 -15.22 38.26
CA CYS A 12 6.69 -16.21 37.25
C CYS A 12 8.21 -16.20 36.96
N PRO A 13 8.82 -17.37 36.72
CA PRO A 13 10.20 -17.47 36.27
C PRO A 13 10.44 -16.65 35.00
N LEU A 14 11.62 -16.03 34.91
CA LEU A 14 12.03 -15.22 33.76
C LEU A 14 12.94 -15.99 32.76
N ALA A 15 12.95 -17.31 32.87
CA ALA A 15 13.83 -18.22 32.11
C ALA A 15 13.03 -19.35 31.43
N GLY A 16 13.66 -20.07 30.50
CA GLY A 16 13.08 -21.21 29.78
C GLY A 16 11.98 -20.83 28.77
N VAL A 17 11.27 -21.85 28.28
CA VAL A 17 10.17 -21.70 27.31
C VAL A 17 8.83 -21.57 28.03
N ASN A 18 8.23 -20.39 27.94
CA ASN A 18 6.99 -20.05 28.63
C ASN A 18 5.87 -19.75 27.62
N LEU A 19 4.79 -20.53 27.66
CA LEU A 19 3.57 -20.28 26.90
C LEU A 19 2.54 -19.59 27.79
N ILE A 20 2.05 -18.41 27.39
CA ILE A 20 1.03 -17.65 28.12
C ILE A 20 -0.22 -17.54 27.26
N GLU A 21 -1.27 -18.27 27.64
CA GLU A 21 -2.58 -18.17 27.03
C GLU A 21 -3.37 -17.00 27.65
N ALA A 22 -3.51 -15.93 26.88
CA ALA A 22 -4.17 -14.71 27.27
C ALA A 22 -5.56 -14.62 26.63
N SER A 23 -6.57 -15.24 27.25
CA SER A 23 -7.97 -15.22 26.79
C SER A 23 -8.48 -13.80 26.51
N ALA A 24 -9.53 -13.67 25.71
CA ALA A 24 -10.05 -12.37 25.29
C ALA A 24 -10.29 -11.43 26.49
N GLY A 25 -9.72 -10.23 26.42
CA GLY A 25 -9.89 -9.18 27.44
C GLY A 25 -9.12 -9.39 28.74
N THR A 26 -8.25 -10.40 28.87
CA THR A 26 -7.56 -10.72 30.13
C THR A 26 -6.31 -9.90 30.44
N GLY A 27 -5.92 -8.98 29.54
CA GLY A 27 -4.81 -8.06 29.77
C GLY A 27 -3.47 -8.47 29.15
N LYS A 28 -3.48 -9.22 28.04
CA LYS A 28 -2.29 -9.63 27.27
C LYS A 28 -1.18 -8.57 27.18
N THR A 29 -1.53 -7.40 26.66
CA THR A 29 -0.59 -6.29 26.46
C THR A 29 -0.05 -5.72 27.78
N TRP A 30 -0.88 -5.72 28.83
CA TRP A 30 -0.44 -5.34 30.18
C TRP A 30 0.55 -6.37 30.74
N THR A 31 0.30 -7.66 30.53
CA THR A 31 1.22 -8.74 30.93
C THR A 31 2.56 -8.64 30.21
N ILE A 32 2.56 -8.38 28.90
CA ILE A 32 3.80 -8.16 28.13
C ILE A 32 4.57 -6.96 28.72
N ALA A 33 3.90 -5.85 29.00
CA ALA A 33 4.53 -4.69 29.62
C ALA A 33 5.06 -4.96 31.04
N ALA A 34 4.35 -5.75 31.83
CA ALA A 34 4.79 -6.19 33.16
C ALA A 34 6.06 -7.05 33.08
N LEU A 35 6.08 -8.05 32.19
CA LEU A 35 7.24 -8.90 31.95
C LEU A 35 8.43 -8.10 31.42
N PHE A 36 8.21 -7.15 30.51
CA PHE A 36 9.26 -6.32 29.94
C PHE A 36 9.98 -5.50 31.01
N VAL A 37 9.25 -4.89 31.95
CA VAL A 37 9.86 -4.15 33.07
C VAL A 37 10.66 -5.10 33.98
N ARG A 38 10.09 -6.27 34.32
CA ARG A 38 10.79 -7.26 35.15
C ARG A 38 12.08 -7.74 34.49
N LEU A 39 12.03 -8.05 33.19
CA LEU A 39 13.19 -8.52 32.44
C LEU A 39 14.35 -7.53 32.50
N LEU A 40 14.11 -6.22 32.45
CA LEU A 40 15.16 -5.19 32.52
C LEU A 40 15.75 -4.97 33.92
N LEU A 41 15.08 -5.45 34.97
CA LEU A 41 15.42 -5.16 36.36
C LEU A 41 15.89 -6.39 37.15
N GLU A 42 15.35 -7.58 36.86
CA GLU A 42 15.55 -8.77 37.68
C GLU A 42 16.55 -9.74 37.05
N GLU A 43 17.40 -10.34 37.89
CA GLU A 43 18.31 -11.41 37.47
C GLU A 43 17.54 -12.68 37.08
N ARG A 44 18.12 -13.48 36.18
CA ARG A 44 17.46 -14.65 35.58
C ARG A 44 18.42 -15.83 35.58
N ASP A 45 18.24 -16.76 36.51
CA ASP A 45 19.08 -17.96 36.65
C ASP A 45 20.60 -17.66 36.69
N GLY A 46 20.98 -16.59 37.41
CA GLY A 46 22.37 -16.15 37.52
C GLY A 46 22.88 -15.29 36.36
N ALA A 47 22.08 -15.06 35.32
CA ALA A 47 22.37 -14.09 34.26
C ALA A 47 21.91 -12.68 34.68
N PRO A 48 22.70 -11.63 34.40
CA PRO A 48 22.30 -10.26 34.64
C PRO A 48 21.08 -9.89 33.76
N PRO A 49 20.28 -8.89 34.16
CA PRO A 49 19.17 -8.46 33.33
C PRO A 49 19.72 -7.82 32.04
N PRO A 50 19.04 -7.95 30.89
CA PRO A 50 19.54 -7.56 29.58
C PRO A 50 19.46 -6.04 29.38
N LEU A 51 20.11 -5.55 28.33
CA LEU A 51 19.86 -4.21 27.79
C LEU A 51 18.55 -4.19 26.98
N ILE A 52 18.01 -3.00 26.71
CA ILE A 52 16.71 -2.84 26.04
C ILE A 52 16.70 -3.35 24.59
N ASP A 53 17.82 -3.23 23.89
CA ASP A 53 18.05 -3.74 22.53
C ASP A 53 18.23 -5.26 22.49
N GLN A 54 18.52 -5.89 23.64
CA GLN A 54 18.63 -7.35 23.79
C GLN A 54 17.31 -8.03 24.20
N VAL A 55 16.22 -7.28 24.39
CA VAL A 55 14.88 -7.83 24.61
C VAL A 55 14.08 -7.72 23.33
N LEU A 56 14.03 -8.81 22.58
CA LEU A 56 13.25 -8.88 21.34
C LEU A 56 11.76 -8.94 21.67
N VAL A 57 10.98 -8.05 21.08
CA VAL A 57 9.52 -8.08 21.13
C VAL A 57 8.99 -8.12 19.70
N VAL A 58 8.24 -9.17 19.37
CA VAL A 58 7.71 -9.36 18.01
C VAL A 58 6.19 -9.32 18.02
N THR A 59 5.61 -8.60 17.06
CA THR A 59 4.15 -8.52 16.83
C THR A 59 3.78 -8.84 15.38
N TYR A 60 2.50 -9.11 15.11
CA TYR A 60 2.05 -9.46 13.75
C TYR A 60 1.90 -8.24 12.82
N THR A 61 1.44 -7.08 13.33
CA THR A 61 1.16 -5.88 12.51
C THR A 61 1.99 -4.66 12.92
N LYS A 62 2.23 -3.73 11.96
CA LYS A 62 2.90 -2.45 12.23
C LYS A 62 2.15 -1.61 13.27
N ALA A 63 0.82 -1.59 13.22
CA ALA A 63 -0.02 -0.90 14.19
C ALA A 63 0.15 -1.49 15.62
N ALA A 64 0.21 -2.81 15.76
CA ALA A 64 0.46 -3.45 17.05
C ALA A 64 1.87 -3.13 17.57
N THR A 65 2.88 -3.07 16.69
CA THR A 65 4.24 -2.63 17.06
C THR A 65 4.24 -1.22 17.62
N ALA A 66 3.55 -0.27 16.96
CA ALA A 66 3.48 1.12 17.40
C ALA A 66 2.75 1.27 18.75
N GLU A 67 1.59 0.61 18.91
CA GLU A 67 0.84 0.60 20.16
C GLU A 67 1.66 0.00 21.30
N LEU A 68 2.32 -1.13 21.05
CA LEU A 68 3.13 -1.82 22.06
C LEU A 68 4.36 -0.97 22.44
N ARG A 69 5.03 -0.30 21.50
CA ARG A 69 6.11 0.65 21.79
C ARG A 69 5.67 1.74 22.76
N GLU A 70 4.52 2.37 22.50
CA GLU A 70 3.99 3.42 23.38
C GLU A 70 3.72 2.89 24.79
N ARG A 71 3.05 1.73 24.88
CA ARG A 71 2.70 1.11 26.17
C ARG A 71 3.94 0.70 26.97
N LEU A 72 4.93 0.07 26.34
CA LEU A 72 6.18 -0.33 26.98
C LEU A 72 6.96 0.89 27.49
N ARG A 73 7.09 1.94 26.68
CA ARG A 73 7.76 3.18 27.08
C ARG A 73 7.07 3.84 28.26
N LYS A 74 5.74 3.93 28.21
CA LYS A 74 4.92 4.49 29.30
C LYS A 74 5.12 3.70 30.59
N ARG A 75 5.09 2.37 30.53
CA ARG A 75 5.26 1.50 31.70
C ARG A 75 6.63 1.66 32.36
N LEU A 76 7.70 1.79 31.56
CA LEU A 76 9.04 2.06 32.08
C LEU A 76 9.13 3.43 32.77
N ALA A 77 8.52 4.46 32.15
CA ALA A 77 8.47 5.80 32.73
C ALA A 77 7.68 5.85 34.04
N GLU A 78 6.57 5.11 34.13
CA GLU A 78 5.78 4.96 35.37
C GLU A 78 6.61 4.30 36.47
N MET A 79 7.34 3.22 36.16
CA MET A 79 8.21 2.54 37.12
C MET A 79 9.35 3.45 37.60
N LEU A 80 9.97 4.20 36.68
CA LEU A 80 11.02 5.16 37.02
C LEU A 80 10.50 6.29 37.91
N ALA A 81 9.33 6.84 37.60
CA ALA A 81 8.68 7.87 38.40
C ALA A 81 8.32 7.36 39.81
N LEU A 82 7.88 6.11 39.93
CA LEU A 82 7.62 5.47 41.21
C LEU A 82 8.91 5.28 42.03
N LEU A 83 9.98 4.79 41.42
CA LEU A 83 11.29 4.67 42.07
C LEU A 83 11.89 6.04 42.45
N ASP A 84 11.53 7.10 41.75
CA ASP A 84 11.87 8.49 42.07
C ASP A 84 10.96 9.13 43.14
N GLY A 85 9.89 8.46 43.57
CA GLY A 85 8.90 9.00 44.52
C GLY A 85 8.01 10.12 43.92
N LYS A 86 7.92 10.21 42.59
CA LYS A 86 7.13 11.22 41.86
C LYS A 86 5.72 10.74 41.47
N ALA A 87 5.43 9.46 41.64
CA ALA A 87 4.14 8.83 41.33
C ALA A 87 3.88 7.63 42.25
N ASP A 88 2.60 7.28 42.47
CA ASP A 88 2.20 6.15 43.32
C ASP A 88 2.15 4.80 42.58
N GLY A 89 2.13 4.79 41.24
CA GLY A 89 2.08 3.57 40.41
C GLY A 89 0.82 2.72 40.59
N ASP A 90 0.66 1.68 39.78
CA ASP A 90 -0.35 0.65 40.03
C ASP A 90 0.16 -0.42 41.02
N ASP A 91 -0.73 -1.31 41.44
CA ASP A 91 -0.41 -2.29 42.47
C ASP A 91 0.80 -3.19 42.11
N PHE A 92 0.87 -3.61 40.85
CA PHE A 92 1.99 -4.39 40.34
C PHE A 92 3.31 -3.62 40.44
N LEU A 93 3.36 -2.36 39.97
CA LEU A 93 4.58 -1.55 40.02
C LEU A 93 5.00 -1.24 41.45
N ARG A 94 4.04 -1.01 42.37
CA ARG A 94 4.34 -0.83 43.81
C ARG A 94 4.99 -2.07 44.41
N THR A 95 4.45 -3.25 44.14
CA THR A 95 5.01 -4.50 44.68
C THR A 95 6.36 -4.83 44.03
N LEU A 96 6.54 -4.52 42.74
CA LEU A 96 7.84 -4.63 42.07
C LEU A 96 8.85 -3.64 42.64
N ALA A 97 8.47 -2.39 42.87
CA ALA A 97 9.33 -1.36 43.47
C ALA A 97 9.78 -1.74 44.88
N ALA A 98 8.94 -2.44 45.65
CA ALA A 98 9.29 -2.96 46.96
C ALA A 98 10.45 -3.98 46.93
N ARG A 99 10.73 -4.62 45.78
CA ARG A 99 11.92 -5.49 45.60
C ARG A 99 13.23 -4.70 45.51
N PHE A 100 13.15 -3.39 45.31
CA PHE A 100 14.29 -2.47 45.20
C PHE A 100 14.19 -1.38 46.28
N PRO A 101 14.42 -1.73 47.57
CA PRO A 101 14.40 -0.75 48.66
C PRO A 101 15.54 0.28 48.51
N GLU A 102 15.44 1.40 49.23
CA GLU A 102 16.46 2.45 49.23
C GLU A 102 17.88 1.87 49.46
N GLY A 103 18.81 2.20 48.57
CA GLY A 103 20.17 1.68 48.57
C GLY A 103 20.72 1.39 47.17
N PRO A 104 21.90 0.75 47.08
CA PRO A 104 22.63 0.57 45.81
C PRO A 104 21.83 -0.16 44.73
N ALA A 105 21.03 -1.16 45.10
CA ALA A 105 20.21 -1.91 44.14
C ALA A 105 19.13 -1.04 43.47
N ARG A 106 18.50 -0.13 44.23
CA ARG A 106 17.54 0.83 43.68
C ARG A 106 18.20 1.86 42.79
N ASP A 107 19.40 2.33 43.15
CA ASP A 107 20.16 3.26 42.30
C ASP A 107 20.54 2.62 40.96
N VAL A 108 20.97 1.36 40.96
CA VAL A 108 21.23 0.59 39.73
C VAL A 108 19.94 0.42 38.91
N ALA A 109 18.82 0.04 39.54
CA ALA A 109 17.53 -0.07 38.85
C ALA A 109 17.10 1.27 38.21
N ARG A 110 17.26 2.39 38.93
CA ARG A 110 16.97 3.74 38.40
C ARG A 110 17.87 4.11 37.22
N GLN A 111 19.18 3.83 37.30
CA GLN A 111 20.11 4.09 36.20
C GLN A 111 19.73 3.27 34.96
N ARG A 112 19.38 1.99 35.14
CA ARG A 112 18.96 1.11 34.04
C ARG A 112 17.67 1.56 33.39
N LEU A 113 16.64 1.93 34.17
CA LEU A 113 15.40 2.47 33.63
C LEU A 113 15.62 3.81 32.93
N THR A 114 16.47 4.68 33.49
CA THR A 114 16.82 5.96 32.85
C THR A 114 17.49 5.72 31.50
N ALA A 115 18.45 4.79 31.42
CA ALA A 115 19.09 4.40 30.17
C ALA A 115 18.08 3.79 29.19
N ALA A 116 17.19 2.91 29.65
CA ALA A 116 16.15 2.29 28.83
C ALA A 116 15.12 3.29 28.28
N VAL A 117 14.70 4.28 29.07
CA VAL A 117 13.75 5.33 28.64
C VAL A 117 14.40 6.32 27.67
N ASN A 118 15.65 6.71 27.91
CA ASN A 118 16.40 7.63 27.04
C ASN A 118 16.83 6.95 25.73
N GLY A 119 17.21 5.67 25.78
CA GLY A 119 17.61 4.85 24.65
C GLY A 119 16.47 4.05 24.02
N PHE A 120 15.20 4.37 24.33
CA PHE A 120 14.05 3.57 23.91
C PHE A 120 13.91 3.46 22.38
N ASP A 121 14.47 4.41 21.63
CA ASP A 121 14.46 4.36 20.17
C ASP A 121 15.20 3.13 19.62
N ALA A 122 16.19 2.62 20.35
CA ALA A 122 16.93 1.39 20.02
C ALA A 122 16.24 0.10 20.49
N ALA A 123 15.06 0.17 21.12
CA ALA A 123 14.35 -1.02 21.58
C ALA A 123 13.99 -1.96 20.41
N ALA A 124 14.31 -3.24 20.57
CA ALA A 124 14.12 -4.29 19.57
C ALA A 124 12.65 -4.75 19.48
N ILE A 125 11.77 -3.83 19.05
CA ILE A 125 10.33 -4.06 18.93
C ILE A 125 9.96 -4.02 17.45
N TYR A 126 9.71 -5.18 16.87
CA TYR A 126 9.56 -5.37 15.42
C TYR A 126 8.27 -6.12 15.05
N THR A 127 7.87 -6.02 13.79
CA THR A 127 7.01 -7.06 13.21
C THR A 127 7.82 -8.34 12.94
N ILE A 128 7.17 -9.48 12.71
CA ILE A 128 7.88 -10.71 12.31
C ILE A 128 8.77 -10.46 11.09
N HIS A 129 8.23 -9.82 10.04
CA HIS A 129 9.00 -9.47 8.85
C HIS A 129 10.16 -8.50 9.15
N GLY A 130 9.94 -7.50 10.01
CA GLY A 130 10.99 -6.56 10.41
C GLY A 130 12.13 -7.24 11.18
N PHE A 131 11.81 -8.22 12.03
CA PHE A 131 12.79 -9.08 12.67
C PHE A 131 13.57 -9.89 11.63
N CYS A 132 12.89 -10.55 10.68
CA CYS A 132 13.57 -11.32 9.65
C CYS A 132 14.50 -10.46 8.79
N GLN A 133 14.03 -9.30 8.35
CA GLN A 133 14.85 -8.34 7.60
C GLN A 133 16.08 -7.91 8.39
N ARG A 134 15.92 -7.61 9.69
CA ARG A 134 17.02 -7.21 10.55
C ARG A 134 18.07 -8.30 10.67
N VAL A 135 17.67 -9.54 10.95
CA VAL A 135 18.58 -10.69 11.06
C VAL A 135 19.31 -10.96 9.74
N LEU A 136 18.58 -10.94 8.62
CA LEU A 136 19.17 -11.13 7.29
C LEU A 136 20.18 -10.03 6.94
N THR A 137 19.93 -8.79 7.36
CA THR A 137 20.85 -7.67 7.14
C THR A 137 22.10 -7.78 8.01
N ASP A 138 21.93 -8.13 9.29
CA ASP A 138 23.03 -8.25 10.26
C ASP A 138 23.91 -9.48 9.97
N ALA A 139 23.34 -10.53 9.38
CA ALA A 139 24.02 -11.76 8.98
C ALA A 139 24.06 -11.95 7.45
N ALA A 140 24.35 -10.88 6.71
CA ALA A 140 24.35 -10.88 5.24
C ALA A 140 25.30 -11.94 4.64
N PHE A 141 26.39 -12.29 5.33
CA PHE A 141 27.36 -13.29 4.86
C PHE A 141 26.84 -14.72 5.04
N GLU A 142 26.23 -15.02 6.19
CA GLU A 142 25.66 -16.32 6.53
C GLU A 142 24.37 -16.60 5.76
N SER A 143 23.62 -15.53 5.42
CA SER A 143 22.36 -15.59 4.67
C SER A 143 22.52 -15.41 3.16
N GLY A 144 23.70 -15.02 2.67
CA GLY A 144 23.96 -14.77 1.25
C GLY A 144 23.19 -13.60 0.64
N GLN A 145 22.71 -12.66 1.46
CA GLN A 145 21.90 -11.52 1.02
C GLN A 145 22.72 -10.31 0.60
N THR A 146 22.13 -9.48 -0.27
CA THR A 146 22.70 -8.19 -0.64
C THR A 146 22.46 -7.16 0.46
N PHE A 147 23.48 -6.38 0.84
CA PHE A 147 23.37 -5.31 1.84
C PHE A 147 22.34 -4.20 1.52
N GLN A 148 21.91 -4.10 0.26
CA GLN A 148 20.89 -3.16 -0.21
C GLN A 148 19.77 -3.91 -0.94
N ALA A 149 19.00 -4.70 -0.20
CA ALA A 149 17.79 -5.30 -0.74
C ALA A 149 16.67 -4.23 -0.82
N GLU A 150 16.00 -4.15 -1.96
CA GLU A 150 14.82 -3.29 -2.14
C GLU A 150 13.56 -4.05 -1.72
N LEU A 151 12.89 -3.58 -0.68
CA LEU A 151 11.63 -4.19 -0.24
C LEU A 151 10.51 -3.79 -1.19
N VAL A 152 9.78 -4.78 -1.72
CA VAL A 152 8.63 -4.58 -2.60
C VAL A 152 7.38 -5.09 -1.89
N ASP A 153 6.32 -4.26 -1.89
CA ASP A 153 5.08 -4.57 -1.18
C ASP A 153 4.23 -5.67 -1.84
N ASP A 154 4.35 -5.85 -3.17
CA ASP A 154 3.60 -6.85 -3.94
C ASP A 154 4.46 -7.48 -5.05
N ASP A 155 4.41 -8.80 -5.17
CA ASP A 155 5.09 -9.62 -6.17
C ASP A 155 4.19 -10.01 -7.36
N ALA A 156 2.96 -9.47 -7.45
CA ALA A 156 1.98 -9.82 -8.47
C ALA A 156 2.51 -9.77 -9.90
N ALA A 157 3.27 -8.72 -10.26
CA ALA A 157 3.86 -8.60 -11.60
C ALA A 157 4.90 -9.70 -11.88
N ARG A 158 5.73 -10.02 -10.89
CA ARG A 158 6.71 -11.12 -10.96
C ARG A 158 6.00 -12.46 -11.10
N LEU A 159 4.95 -12.69 -10.31
CA LEU A 159 4.14 -13.90 -10.36
C LEU A 159 3.40 -14.06 -11.69
N ALA A 160 2.88 -12.98 -12.28
CA ALA A 160 2.23 -13.01 -13.59
C ALA A 160 3.21 -13.43 -14.69
N GLU A 161 4.42 -12.86 -14.70
CA GLU A 161 5.47 -13.24 -15.65
C GLU A 161 5.89 -14.72 -15.49
N ILE A 162 5.98 -15.17 -14.23
CA ILE A 162 6.21 -16.56 -13.88
C ILE A 162 5.08 -17.41 -14.51
N VAL A 163 3.82 -17.19 -14.15
CA VAL A 163 2.72 -18.00 -14.71
C VAL A 163 2.69 -17.98 -16.24
N ASP A 164 2.92 -16.84 -16.88
CA ASP A 164 3.05 -16.74 -18.35
C ASP A 164 4.15 -17.66 -18.92
N ASP A 165 5.33 -17.68 -18.30
CA ASP A 165 6.43 -18.53 -18.72
C ASP A 165 6.12 -20.02 -18.57
N PHE A 166 5.41 -20.40 -17.51
CA PHE A 166 4.90 -21.77 -17.37
C PHE A 166 3.98 -22.13 -18.53
N TRP A 167 3.01 -21.28 -18.85
CA TRP A 167 2.09 -21.51 -19.96
C TRP A 167 2.82 -21.63 -21.30
N ARG A 168 3.79 -20.74 -21.56
CA ARG A 168 4.62 -20.78 -22.78
C ARG A 168 5.43 -22.07 -22.92
N ARG A 169 5.97 -22.59 -21.82
CA ARG A 169 6.83 -23.79 -21.85
C ARG A 169 6.04 -25.09 -21.79
N ARG A 170 5.05 -25.16 -20.92
CA ARG A 170 4.35 -26.40 -20.56
C ARG A 170 3.09 -26.66 -21.37
N ILE A 171 2.33 -25.60 -21.72
CA ILE A 171 1.05 -25.71 -22.39
C ILE A 171 1.20 -25.68 -23.91
N VAL A 172 1.99 -24.73 -24.44
CA VAL A 172 2.23 -24.63 -25.90
C VAL A 172 2.85 -25.90 -26.49
N ALA A 173 3.67 -26.61 -25.70
CA ALA A 173 4.29 -27.86 -26.11
C ALA A 173 3.32 -29.07 -26.13
N ALA A 174 2.08 -28.93 -25.66
CA ALA A 174 1.12 -30.02 -25.51
C ALA A 174 -0.24 -29.67 -26.15
N PRO A 175 -0.43 -29.93 -27.46
CA PRO A 175 -1.62 -29.51 -28.22
C PRO A 175 -2.95 -29.96 -27.62
N LEU A 176 -3.01 -31.20 -27.10
CA LEU A 176 -4.20 -31.72 -26.43
C LEU A 176 -4.55 -30.92 -25.16
N LEU A 177 -3.57 -30.57 -24.35
CA LEU A 177 -3.79 -29.77 -23.14
C LEU A 177 -4.21 -28.34 -23.49
N ALA A 178 -3.60 -27.73 -24.51
CA ALA A 178 -3.98 -26.41 -24.98
C ALA A 178 -5.44 -26.38 -25.46
N GLN A 179 -5.88 -27.39 -26.20
CA GLN A 179 -7.27 -27.52 -26.62
C GLN A 179 -8.22 -27.62 -25.41
N VAL A 180 -7.92 -28.53 -24.46
CA VAL A 180 -8.73 -28.72 -23.25
C VAL A 180 -8.85 -27.43 -22.42
N LEU A 181 -7.78 -26.65 -22.31
CA LEU A 181 -7.79 -25.38 -21.56
C LEU A 181 -8.70 -24.34 -22.22
N VAL A 182 -8.68 -24.23 -23.55
CA VAL A 182 -9.55 -23.33 -24.31
C VAL A 182 -11.01 -23.73 -24.18
N GLU A 183 -11.33 -25.02 -24.32
CA GLU A 183 -12.69 -25.57 -24.16
C GLU A 183 -13.25 -25.30 -22.75
N ARG A 184 -12.37 -25.23 -21.73
CA ARG A 184 -12.75 -24.96 -20.34
C ARG A 184 -12.72 -23.49 -19.96
N GLY A 185 -12.27 -22.59 -20.84
CA GLY A 185 -12.13 -21.17 -20.55
C GLY A 185 -11.09 -20.85 -19.46
N GLU A 186 -10.07 -21.71 -19.32
CA GLU A 186 -9.01 -21.55 -18.33
C GLU A 186 -8.01 -20.48 -18.79
N THR A 187 -7.61 -19.58 -17.89
CA THR A 187 -6.68 -18.48 -18.20
C THR A 187 -5.51 -18.42 -17.21
N PRO A 188 -4.33 -17.90 -17.63
CA PRO A 188 -3.20 -17.67 -16.73
C PRO A 188 -3.58 -16.85 -15.49
N ASP A 189 -4.33 -15.75 -15.66
CA ASP A 189 -4.74 -14.87 -14.57
C ASP A 189 -5.66 -15.57 -13.57
N ALA A 190 -6.60 -16.40 -14.06
CA ALA A 190 -7.49 -17.17 -13.21
C ALA A 190 -6.70 -18.19 -12.37
N TRP A 191 -5.73 -18.88 -12.99
CA TRP A 191 -4.86 -19.82 -12.28
C TRP A 191 -3.97 -19.13 -11.27
N LEU A 192 -3.39 -17.97 -11.61
CA LEU A 192 -2.59 -17.20 -10.66
C LEU A 192 -3.41 -16.82 -9.43
N ALA A 193 -4.62 -16.30 -9.62
CA ALA A 193 -5.51 -15.93 -8.51
C ALA A 193 -5.86 -17.15 -7.63
N GLU A 194 -6.00 -18.32 -8.23
CA GLU A 194 -6.33 -19.58 -7.54
C GLU A 194 -5.15 -20.16 -6.75
N ILE A 195 -3.93 -20.15 -7.31
CA ILE A 195 -2.75 -20.75 -6.68
C ILE A 195 -2.04 -19.84 -5.68
N ARG A 196 -2.15 -18.50 -5.84
CA ARG A 196 -1.40 -17.51 -5.06
C ARG A 196 -1.45 -17.76 -3.54
N PRO A 197 -2.59 -18.14 -2.91
CA PRO A 197 -2.66 -18.43 -1.48
C PRO A 197 -1.80 -19.61 -1.00
N TYR A 198 -1.27 -20.42 -1.91
CA TYR A 198 -0.48 -21.62 -1.64
C TYR A 198 1.01 -21.48 -1.98
N LEU A 199 1.42 -20.32 -2.51
CA LEU A 199 2.83 -20.01 -2.79
C LEU A 199 3.58 -19.62 -1.51
N SER A 200 4.91 -19.70 -1.54
CA SER A 200 5.80 -19.36 -0.43
C SER A 200 5.56 -20.16 0.87
N LYS A 201 4.92 -21.33 0.76
CA LYS A 201 4.64 -22.27 1.87
C LYS A 201 5.44 -23.57 1.71
N PRO A 202 6.74 -23.58 2.06
CA PRO A 202 7.61 -24.74 1.84
C PRO A 202 7.23 -25.98 2.66
N TYR A 203 6.36 -25.82 3.68
CA TYR A 203 5.85 -26.90 4.51
C TYR A 203 4.60 -27.57 3.94
N LEU A 204 3.94 -26.98 2.93
CA LEU A 204 2.68 -27.49 2.38
C LEU A 204 2.93 -28.68 1.45
N LYS A 205 2.36 -29.85 1.79
CA LYS A 205 2.45 -31.06 0.96
C LYS A 205 1.34 -31.09 -0.09
N LEU A 206 1.67 -31.57 -1.28
CA LEU A 206 0.73 -31.64 -2.40
C LEU A 206 0.28 -33.08 -2.65
N ARG A 207 -1.04 -33.32 -2.64
CA ARG A 207 -1.63 -34.61 -3.00
C ARG A 207 -1.97 -34.62 -4.49
N ALA A 208 -1.10 -35.24 -5.29
CA ALA A 208 -1.26 -35.26 -6.74
C ALA A 208 -2.43 -36.20 -7.17
N PRO A 209 -3.27 -35.79 -8.15
CA PRO A 209 -4.20 -36.69 -8.80
C PRO A 209 -3.46 -37.63 -9.77
N ASP A 210 -4.07 -38.78 -10.10
CA ASP A 210 -3.58 -39.63 -11.19
C ASP A 210 -3.92 -38.99 -12.55
N ALA A 211 -3.01 -38.14 -13.04
CA ALA A 211 -3.14 -37.45 -14.31
C ALA A 211 -2.70 -38.30 -15.52
N ALA A 212 -2.24 -39.55 -15.32
CA ALA A 212 -1.81 -40.40 -16.42
C ALA A 212 -3.00 -40.90 -17.24
N GLY A 213 -2.96 -40.69 -18.56
CA GLY A 213 -3.92 -41.32 -19.47
C GLY A 213 -4.96 -40.40 -20.12
N LEU A 214 -4.80 -39.07 -20.07
CA LEU A 214 -5.69 -38.14 -20.79
C LEU A 214 -5.82 -38.48 -22.29
N GLU A 215 -4.70 -38.73 -22.95
CA GLU A 215 -4.67 -39.14 -24.36
C GLU A 215 -5.41 -40.46 -24.59
N THR A 216 -5.18 -41.45 -23.72
CA THR A 216 -5.85 -42.75 -23.79
C THR A 216 -7.35 -42.64 -23.57
N ALA A 217 -7.79 -41.83 -22.60
CA ALA A 217 -9.20 -41.59 -22.32
C ALA A 217 -9.89 -40.86 -23.48
N ARG A 218 -9.26 -39.83 -24.04
CA ARG A 218 -9.78 -39.11 -25.23
C ARG A 218 -9.87 -40.04 -26.44
N ARG A 219 -8.84 -40.85 -26.68
CA ARG A 219 -8.85 -41.84 -27.77
C ARG A 219 -9.97 -42.84 -27.57
N THR A 220 -10.18 -43.35 -26.35
CA THR A 220 -11.25 -44.29 -26.04
C THR A 220 -12.63 -43.66 -26.28
N ALA A 221 -12.86 -42.43 -25.82
CA ALA A 221 -14.11 -41.72 -26.07
C ALA A 221 -14.36 -41.52 -27.58
N SER A 222 -13.31 -41.16 -28.33
CA SER A 222 -13.36 -41.00 -29.80
C SER A 222 -13.64 -42.32 -30.51
N GLU A 223 -13.02 -43.43 -30.10
CA GLU A 223 -13.27 -44.76 -30.66
C GLU A 223 -14.71 -45.22 -30.41
N ARG A 224 -15.28 -44.93 -29.23
CA ARG A 224 -16.68 -45.28 -28.91
C ARG A 224 -17.66 -44.43 -29.70
N TRP A 225 -17.37 -43.14 -29.87
CA TRP A 225 -18.13 -42.24 -30.74
C TRP A 225 -18.11 -42.71 -32.20
N GLN A 226 -16.93 -43.03 -32.75
CA GLN A 226 -16.78 -43.53 -34.11
C GLN A 226 -17.53 -44.85 -34.34
N ARG A 227 -17.57 -45.75 -33.33
CA ARG A 227 -18.39 -46.98 -33.42
C ARG A 227 -19.89 -46.70 -33.47
N LEU A 228 -20.35 -45.68 -32.73
CA LEU A 228 -21.74 -45.23 -32.79
C LEU A 228 -22.05 -44.61 -34.17
N ALA A 229 -21.12 -43.82 -34.71
CA ALA A 229 -21.25 -43.16 -36.01
C ALA A 229 -21.12 -44.10 -37.22
N ALA A 230 -20.40 -45.22 -37.10
CA ALA A 230 -20.16 -46.17 -38.19
C ALA A 230 -21.40 -46.94 -38.67
N ALA A 231 -22.55 -46.83 -37.97
CA ALA A 231 -23.78 -47.55 -38.31
C ALA A 231 -25.03 -46.64 -38.25
N PRO A 232 -25.12 -45.61 -39.11
CA PRO A 232 -26.19 -44.60 -39.04
C PRO A 232 -27.59 -45.21 -39.23
N GLU A 233 -27.73 -46.23 -40.09
CA GLU A 233 -28.99 -46.95 -40.28
C GLU A 233 -29.47 -47.64 -38.99
N ARG A 234 -28.55 -48.23 -38.23
CA ARG A 234 -28.86 -48.84 -36.92
C ARG A 234 -29.20 -47.80 -35.87
N VAL A 235 -28.57 -46.63 -35.91
CA VAL A 235 -28.93 -45.53 -35.00
C VAL A 235 -30.36 -45.08 -35.27
N GLU A 236 -30.74 -44.87 -36.53
CA GLU A 236 -32.11 -44.49 -36.88
C GLU A 236 -33.14 -45.56 -36.51
N GLU A 237 -32.82 -46.85 -36.71
CA GLU A 237 -33.68 -47.95 -36.25
C GLU A 237 -33.89 -47.93 -34.73
N GLY A 238 -32.83 -47.66 -33.96
CA GLY A 238 -32.89 -47.54 -32.50
C GLY A 238 -33.67 -46.31 -32.03
N LEU A 239 -33.48 -45.17 -32.70
CA LEU A 239 -34.20 -43.93 -32.39
C LEU A 239 -35.68 -44.02 -32.75
N ALA A 240 -36.04 -44.64 -33.88
CA ALA A 240 -37.43 -44.92 -34.24
C ALA A 240 -38.09 -45.83 -33.19
N ARG A 241 -37.40 -46.90 -32.76
CA ARG A 241 -37.88 -47.75 -31.66
C ARG A 241 -38.05 -46.99 -30.36
N PHE A 242 -37.18 -46.03 -30.04
CA PHE A 242 -37.33 -45.18 -28.85
C PHE A 242 -38.53 -44.25 -28.95
N LEU A 243 -38.72 -43.57 -30.09
CA LEU A 243 -39.79 -42.59 -30.31
C LEU A 243 -41.18 -43.24 -30.36
N ASP A 244 -41.29 -44.43 -30.97
CA ASP A 244 -42.57 -45.13 -31.17
C ASP A 244 -42.93 -46.10 -30.04
N HIS A 245 -42.06 -46.28 -29.04
CA HIS A 245 -42.29 -47.28 -27.98
C HIS A 245 -43.48 -46.89 -27.08
N PRO A 246 -44.49 -47.75 -26.93
CA PRO A 246 -45.58 -47.50 -26.00
C PRO A 246 -45.14 -47.72 -24.55
N GLY A 247 -45.77 -47.03 -23.60
CA GLY A 247 -45.63 -47.39 -22.17
C GLY A 247 -44.63 -46.58 -21.35
N PHE A 248 -44.01 -45.54 -21.90
CA PHE A 248 -43.24 -44.58 -21.10
C PHE A 248 -44.12 -43.76 -20.14
N LYS A 249 -43.56 -43.37 -18.98
CA LYS A 249 -44.16 -42.42 -18.04
C LYS A 249 -44.09 -40.99 -18.61
N ALA A 250 -45.25 -40.41 -18.90
CA ALA A 250 -45.37 -39.10 -19.58
C ALA A 250 -44.77 -37.91 -18.79
N ASN A 251 -44.53 -38.04 -17.49
CA ASN A 251 -43.85 -37.01 -16.69
C ASN A 251 -42.31 -37.05 -16.83
N ILE A 252 -41.73 -38.17 -17.28
CA ILE A 252 -40.27 -38.36 -17.44
C ILE A 252 -39.88 -38.28 -18.93
N TYR A 253 -40.66 -38.92 -19.80
CA TYR A 253 -40.46 -38.96 -21.24
C TYR A 253 -41.66 -38.28 -21.92
N ARG A 254 -41.59 -36.96 -22.03
CA ARG A 254 -42.53 -36.17 -22.83
C ARG A 254 -42.14 -36.30 -24.31
N PRO A 255 -43.09 -36.30 -25.26
CA PRO A 255 -42.78 -36.39 -26.69
C PRO A 255 -41.72 -35.38 -27.14
N ASP A 256 -41.81 -34.12 -26.68
CA ASP A 256 -40.82 -33.08 -26.93
C ASP A 256 -39.41 -33.44 -26.43
N THR A 257 -39.30 -33.99 -25.22
CA THR A 257 -38.00 -34.37 -24.66
C THR A 257 -37.38 -35.57 -25.37
N MET A 258 -38.20 -36.51 -25.82
CA MET A 258 -37.75 -37.65 -26.61
C MET A 258 -37.27 -37.21 -27.99
N ALA A 259 -38.04 -36.33 -28.66
CA ALA A 259 -37.64 -35.73 -29.92
C ALA A 259 -36.32 -34.96 -29.78
N ARG A 260 -36.20 -34.10 -28.75
CA ARG A 260 -34.96 -33.37 -28.46
C ARG A 260 -33.74 -34.27 -28.24
N ALA A 261 -33.92 -35.40 -27.54
CA ALA A 261 -32.82 -36.36 -27.37
C ALA A 261 -32.43 -37.03 -28.70
N ALA A 262 -33.40 -37.46 -29.49
CA ALA A 262 -33.15 -38.05 -30.81
C ALA A 262 -32.49 -37.05 -31.77
N ASP A 263 -32.99 -35.81 -31.83
CA ASP A 263 -32.50 -34.76 -32.71
C ASP A 263 -31.11 -34.28 -32.30
N ALA A 264 -30.80 -34.21 -31.00
CA ALA A 264 -29.46 -33.92 -30.52
C ALA A 264 -28.45 -34.97 -31.00
N LEU A 265 -28.78 -36.27 -30.85
CA LEU A 265 -27.91 -37.35 -31.31
C LEU A 265 -27.73 -37.33 -32.84
N ARG A 266 -28.80 -37.10 -33.61
CA ARG A 266 -28.72 -36.93 -35.07
C ARG A 266 -27.84 -35.76 -35.46
N GLY A 267 -27.98 -34.63 -34.76
CA GLY A 267 -27.21 -33.42 -35.02
C GLY A 267 -25.71 -33.65 -34.88
N TRP A 268 -25.28 -34.35 -33.81
CA TRP A 268 -23.86 -34.69 -33.65
C TRP A 268 -23.38 -35.73 -34.65
N LEU A 269 -24.21 -36.73 -34.98
CA LEU A 269 -23.86 -37.74 -35.98
C LEU A 269 -23.73 -37.19 -37.41
N ALA A 270 -24.23 -35.98 -37.68
CA ALA A 270 -23.98 -35.28 -38.94
C ALA A 270 -22.50 -34.83 -39.09
N GLN A 271 -21.74 -34.80 -37.99
CA GLN A 271 -20.30 -34.51 -37.95
C GLN A 271 -19.56 -35.67 -37.26
N PRO A 272 -19.46 -36.84 -37.92
CA PRO A 272 -19.01 -38.07 -37.27
C PRO A 272 -17.51 -38.08 -36.92
N ASP A 273 -16.71 -37.24 -37.58
CA ASP A 273 -15.26 -37.14 -37.36
C ASP A 273 -14.90 -36.31 -36.11
N ASP A 274 -15.82 -35.46 -35.65
CA ASP A 274 -15.64 -34.61 -34.47
C ASP A 274 -16.24 -35.30 -33.24
N LEU A 275 -15.47 -35.36 -32.15
CA LEU A 275 -15.99 -35.83 -30.86
C LEU A 275 -16.88 -34.73 -30.27
N PRO A 276 -18.19 -34.95 -30.07
CA PRO A 276 -19.09 -33.89 -29.66
C PRO A 276 -18.88 -33.49 -28.20
N GLU A 277 -18.92 -32.19 -27.93
CA GLU A 277 -18.91 -31.63 -26.59
C GLU A 277 -20.30 -31.67 -25.96
N LEU A 278 -20.44 -32.42 -24.86
CA LEU A 278 -21.68 -32.51 -24.11
C LEU A 278 -21.72 -31.49 -22.96
N ASP A 279 -22.53 -30.46 -23.09
CA ASP A 279 -22.92 -29.62 -21.96
C ASP A 279 -23.86 -30.38 -20.98
N SER A 280 -24.22 -29.75 -19.86
CA SER A 280 -25.02 -30.41 -18.82
C SER A 280 -26.41 -30.83 -19.30
N ASP A 281 -27.00 -30.11 -20.25
CA ASP A 281 -28.36 -30.37 -20.73
C ASP A 281 -28.34 -31.44 -21.83
N SER A 282 -27.35 -31.39 -22.71
CA SER A 282 -27.02 -32.37 -23.74
C SER A 282 -26.71 -33.73 -23.13
N ARG A 283 -25.90 -33.76 -22.06
CA ARG A 283 -25.63 -34.98 -21.30
C ARG A 283 -26.90 -35.58 -20.71
N LYS A 284 -27.76 -34.77 -20.06
CA LYS A 284 -29.04 -35.25 -19.50
C LYS A 284 -29.98 -35.81 -20.57
N LEU A 285 -29.94 -35.26 -21.79
CA LEU A 285 -30.71 -35.79 -22.91
C LEU A 285 -30.19 -37.16 -23.35
N MET A 286 -28.86 -37.35 -23.40
CA MET A 286 -28.27 -38.65 -23.73
C MET A 286 -28.45 -39.69 -22.63
N GLU A 287 -28.41 -39.29 -21.35
CA GLU A 287 -28.69 -40.17 -20.21
C GLU A 287 -30.10 -40.79 -20.29
N LYS A 288 -31.05 -40.17 -21.01
CA LYS A 288 -32.38 -40.75 -21.26
C LYS A 288 -32.39 -41.91 -22.26
N LEU A 289 -31.31 -42.10 -23.01
CA LEU A 289 -31.15 -43.22 -23.93
C LEU A 289 -30.43 -44.41 -23.28
N LEU A 290 -30.02 -44.28 -22.00
CA LEU A 290 -29.37 -45.36 -21.25
C LEU A 290 -30.36 -46.49 -20.93
N PRO A 291 -29.95 -47.77 -21.01
CA PRO A 291 -30.80 -48.92 -20.69
C PRO A 291 -31.49 -48.81 -19.31
N GLU A 292 -30.77 -48.38 -18.27
CA GLU A 292 -31.32 -48.23 -16.92
C GLU A 292 -32.36 -47.09 -16.83
N ALA A 293 -32.09 -45.96 -17.48
CA ALA A 293 -32.99 -44.81 -17.51
C ALA A 293 -34.27 -45.12 -18.30
N LEU A 294 -34.17 -45.89 -19.38
CA LEU A 294 -35.30 -46.38 -20.15
C LEU A 294 -36.17 -47.30 -19.29
N ALA A 295 -35.56 -48.26 -18.57
CA ALA A 295 -36.27 -49.17 -17.67
C ALA A 295 -37.01 -48.44 -16.52
N LYS A 296 -36.35 -47.50 -15.83
CA LYS A 296 -36.99 -46.66 -14.78
C LYS A 296 -38.11 -45.77 -15.36
N GLY A 297 -37.97 -45.39 -16.63
CA GLY A 297 -38.92 -44.61 -17.41
C GLY A 297 -40.23 -45.30 -17.76
N MET A 298 -40.30 -46.64 -17.66
CA MET A 298 -41.49 -47.41 -18.05
C MET A 298 -42.61 -47.39 -17.01
N LYS A 299 -43.86 -47.50 -17.47
CA LYS A 299 -45.03 -47.80 -16.63
C LYS A 299 -44.91 -49.23 -16.07
N LYS A 300 -45.53 -49.48 -14.91
CA LYS A 300 -45.50 -50.78 -14.24
C LYS A 300 -46.03 -51.89 -15.18
N GLY A 301 -45.20 -52.89 -15.46
CA GLY A 301 -45.53 -54.02 -16.35
C GLY A 301 -45.21 -53.83 -17.84
N CYS A 302 -44.55 -52.74 -18.23
CA CYS A 302 -44.06 -52.52 -19.60
C CYS A 302 -42.54 -52.73 -19.66
N GLU A 303 -42.06 -53.41 -20.70
CA GLU A 303 -40.62 -53.62 -20.95
C GLU A 303 -40.01 -52.43 -21.73
N PRO A 304 -38.75 -52.06 -21.48
CA PRO A 304 -38.08 -50.98 -22.22
C PRO A 304 -37.76 -51.39 -23.67
N PRO A 305 -37.61 -50.42 -24.60
CA PRO A 305 -37.18 -50.72 -25.96
C PRO A 305 -35.81 -51.40 -25.98
N ALA A 306 -35.71 -52.55 -26.65
CA ALA A 306 -34.46 -53.29 -26.82
C ALA A 306 -33.83 -52.99 -28.19
N HIS A 307 -32.63 -52.41 -28.18
CA HIS A 307 -31.83 -52.14 -29.37
C HIS A 307 -30.34 -51.94 -29.01
N PRO A 308 -29.37 -52.42 -29.83
CA PRO A 308 -27.94 -52.21 -29.59
C PRO A 308 -27.50 -50.74 -29.50
N LEU A 309 -28.32 -49.80 -29.99
CA LEU A 309 -28.07 -48.36 -29.88
C LEU A 309 -27.86 -47.93 -28.42
N PHE A 310 -28.70 -48.40 -27.51
CA PHE A 310 -28.71 -47.92 -26.12
C PHE A 310 -27.44 -48.33 -25.38
N GLU A 311 -26.92 -49.54 -25.64
CA GLU A 311 -25.63 -50.02 -25.13
C GLU A 311 -24.44 -49.27 -25.76
N LEU A 312 -24.53 -48.88 -27.04
CA LEU A 312 -23.49 -48.07 -27.70
C LEU A 312 -23.45 -46.63 -27.15
N VAL A 313 -24.61 -46.04 -26.88
CA VAL A 313 -24.72 -44.72 -26.23
C VAL A 313 -24.20 -44.78 -24.79
N GLU A 314 -24.55 -45.82 -24.03
CA GLU A 314 -24.01 -46.07 -22.67
C GLU A 314 -22.48 -46.18 -22.69
N ALA A 315 -21.92 -47.04 -23.54
CA ALA A 315 -20.48 -47.22 -23.64
C ALA A 315 -19.73 -45.94 -24.08
N TRP A 316 -20.36 -45.10 -24.90
CA TRP A 316 -19.79 -43.80 -25.27
C TRP A 316 -19.89 -42.78 -24.12
N LEU A 317 -21.04 -42.68 -23.44
CA LEU A 317 -21.22 -41.79 -22.29
C LEU A 317 -20.30 -42.15 -21.12
N ASP A 318 -20.07 -43.44 -20.86
CA ASP A 318 -19.12 -43.91 -19.86
C ASP A 318 -17.67 -43.51 -20.23
N ALA A 319 -17.28 -43.72 -21.48
CA ALA A 319 -15.96 -43.32 -21.97
C ALA A 319 -15.77 -41.80 -21.97
N TRP A 320 -16.81 -41.04 -22.30
CA TRP A 320 -16.83 -39.59 -22.20
C TRP A 320 -16.74 -39.12 -20.75
N GLY A 321 -17.47 -39.74 -19.83
CA GLY A 321 -17.39 -39.49 -18.39
C GLY A 321 -15.97 -39.72 -17.87
N ALA A 322 -15.35 -40.84 -18.23
CA ALA A 322 -13.96 -41.14 -17.89
C ALA A 322 -12.97 -40.13 -18.50
N TYR A 323 -13.21 -39.65 -19.73
CA TYR A 323 -12.41 -38.57 -20.32
C TYR A 323 -12.54 -37.27 -19.52
N LEU A 324 -13.76 -36.85 -19.15
CA LEU A 324 -13.96 -35.63 -18.36
C LEU A 324 -13.34 -35.73 -16.96
N GLU A 325 -13.39 -36.90 -16.33
CA GLU A 325 -12.71 -37.18 -15.08
C GLU A 325 -11.19 -37.03 -15.24
N GLN A 326 -10.63 -37.57 -16.33
CA GLN A 326 -9.21 -37.46 -16.62
C GLN A 326 -8.78 -36.03 -17.00
N VAL A 327 -9.66 -35.26 -17.65
CA VAL A 327 -9.48 -33.82 -17.86
C VAL A 327 -9.37 -33.10 -16.52
N ALA A 328 -10.32 -33.34 -15.60
CA ALA A 328 -10.30 -32.72 -14.27
C ALA A 328 -9.02 -33.07 -13.48
N LYS A 329 -8.60 -34.35 -13.49
CA LYS A 329 -7.34 -34.79 -12.89
C LYS A 329 -6.12 -34.14 -13.53
N SER A 330 -6.08 -34.04 -14.86
CA SER A 330 -4.95 -33.44 -15.58
C SER A 330 -4.84 -31.93 -15.33
N LEU A 331 -5.95 -31.19 -15.33
CA LEU A 331 -5.97 -29.77 -14.99
C LEU A 331 -5.54 -29.53 -13.55
N ALA A 332 -6.07 -30.32 -12.61
CA ALA A 332 -5.65 -30.27 -11.21
C ALA A 332 -4.15 -30.57 -11.05
N GLY A 333 -3.63 -31.59 -11.74
CA GLY A 333 -2.20 -31.92 -11.76
C GLY A 333 -1.34 -30.77 -12.29
N LEU A 334 -1.75 -30.12 -13.39
CA LEU A 334 -1.07 -28.95 -13.95
C LEU A 334 -1.04 -27.76 -12.99
N LYS A 335 -2.12 -27.51 -12.26
CA LYS A 335 -2.15 -26.43 -11.26
C LYS A 335 -1.21 -26.72 -10.08
N LEU A 336 -1.10 -27.97 -9.64
CA LEU A 336 -0.09 -28.38 -8.64
C LEU A 336 1.34 -28.28 -9.18
N GLU A 337 1.57 -28.66 -10.44
CA GLU A 337 2.86 -28.48 -11.14
C GLU A 337 3.24 -27.00 -11.21
N LEU A 338 2.27 -26.13 -11.51
CA LEU A 338 2.44 -24.68 -11.52
C LEU A 338 2.79 -24.13 -10.12
N ILE A 339 2.17 -24.61 -9.04
CA ILE A 339 2.54 -24.22 -7.67
C ILE A 339 4.00 -24.57 -7.38
N ALA A 340 4.42 -25.80 -7.70
CA ALA A 340 5.80 -26.24 -7.49
C ALA A 340 6.78 -25.39 -8.33
N TRP A 341 6.49 -25.23 -9.62
CA TRP A 341 7.31 -24.46 -10.55
C TRP A 341 7.42 -22.99 -10.16
N ALA A 342 6.33 -22.34 -9.75
CA ALA A 342 6.34 -20.96 -9.31
C ALA A 342 7.22 -20.77 -8.07
N ASN A 343 7.14 -21.67 -7.08
CA ASN A 343 8.01 -21.63 -5.90
C ASN A 343 9.50 -21.80 -6.25
N GLU A 344 9.83 -22.72 -7.17
CA GLU A 344 11.20 -22.92 -7.65
C GLU A 344 11.72 -21.69 -8.41
N GLU A 345 10.91 -21.13 -9.30
CA GLU A 345 11.29 -19.98 -10.11
C GLU A 345 11.42 -18.70 -9.27
N LEU A 346 10.54 -18.50 -8.29
CA LEU A 346 10.69 -17.44 -7.28
C LEU A 346 12.03 -17.58 -6.54
N ALA A 347 12.37 -18.80 -6.09
CA ALA A 347 13.66 -19.06 -5.45
C ALA A 347 14.85 -18.76 -6.35
N ARG A 348 14.77 -19.11 -7.63
CA ARG A 348 15.82 -18.84 -8.62
C ARG A 348 15.99 -17.34 -8.87
N ARG A 349 14.90 -16.61 -9.06
CA ARG A 349 14.92 -15.16 -9.33
C ARG A 349 15.39 -14.35 -8.13
N ARG A 350 15.01 -14.75 -6.91
CA ARG A 350 15.56 -14.19 -5.66
C ARG A 350 17.09 -14.18 -5.62
N GLY A 351 17.74 -15.22 -6.16
CA GLY A 351 19.20 -15.31 -6.18
C GLY A 351 19.90 -14.29 -7.09
N VAL A 352 19.18 -13.66 -8.02
CA VAL A 352 19.74 -12.74 -9.02
C VAL A 352 19.23 -11.30 -8.81
N GLU A 353 17.98 -11.16 -8.37
CA GLU A 353 17.33 -9.87 -8.15
C GLU A 353 17.63 -9.31 -6.75
N ARG A 354 17.74 -7.98 -6.65
CA ARG A 354 17.90 -7.28 -5.36
C ARG A 354 16.58 -7.05 -4.62
N SER A 355 15.45 -7.26 -5.27
CA SER A 355 14.13 -7.03 -4.69
C SER A 355 13.67 -8.21 -3.84
N ARG A 356 13.03 -7.91 -2.70
CA ARG A 356 12.48 -8.90 -1.76
C ARG A 356 11.05 -8.54 -1.38
N SER A 357 10.16 -9.53 -1.39
CA SER A 357 8.82 -9.40 -0.80
C SER A 357 8.84 -9.72 0.70
N PHE A 358 7.71 -9.51 1.39
CA PHE A 358 7.57 -9.91 2.80
C PHE A 358 7.70 -11.43 3.00
N ASP A 359 7.11 -12.22 2.10
CA ASP A 359 7.21 -13.69 2.15
C ASP A 359 8.63 -14.18 1.85
N ASP A 360 9.36 -13.45 1.00
CA ASP A 360 10.78 -13.74 0.72
C ASP A 360 11.62 -13.61 2.01
N LEU A 361 11.37 -12.61 2.86
CA LEU A 361 12.12 -12.44 4.12
C LEU A 361 11.97 -13.63 5.07
N LEU A 362 10.76 -14.19 5.17
CA LEU A 362 10.48 -15.36 6.01
C LEU A 362 11.13 -16.62 5.45
N THR A 363 10.97 -16.85 4.15
CA THR A 363 11.50 -18.04 3.48
C THR A 363 13.02 -18.01 3.41
N ASP A 364 13.64 -16.85 3.16
CA ASP A 364 15.10 -16.68 3.13
C ASP A 364 15.71 -16.92 4.51
N LEU A 365 15.16 -16.33 5.58
CA LEU A 365 15.68 -16.59 6.94
C LEU A 365 15.46 -18.04 7.35
N GLY A 366 14.29 -18.60 7.04
CA GLY A 366 13.98 -20.00 7.30
C GLY A 366 14.96 -20.95 6.60
N ALA A 367 15.34 -20.67 5.35
CA ALA A 367 16.30 -21.44 4.58
C ALA A 367 17.74 -21.26 5.12
N ALA A 368 18.13 -20.03 5.45
CA ALA A 368 19.45 -19.74 6.03
C ALA A 368 19.65 -20.48 7.36
N LEU A 369 18.65 -20.44 8.24
CA LEU A 369 18.67 -21.19 9.51
C LEU A 369 18.62 -22.69 9.30
N ALA A 370 17.99 -23.19 8.23
CA ALA A 370 17.92 -24.61 7.91
C ALA A 370 19.24 -25.19 7.37
N HIS A 371 20.18 -24.35 6.91
CA HIS A 371 21.45 -24.79 6.35
C HIS A 371 22.27 -25.58 7.40
N PRO A 372 22.79 -26.78 7.06
CA PRO A 372 23.46 -27.65 8.05
C PRO A 372 24.69 -27.03 8.73
N GLU A 373 25.48 -26.24 8.00
CA GLU A 373 26.75 -25.66 8.50
C GLU A 373 26.59 -24.24 9.06
N THR A 374 26.09 -23.30 8.25
CA THR A 374 25.91 -21.89 8.65
C THR A 374 24.69 -21.64 9.53
N GLY A 375 23.67 -22.50 9.49
CA GLY A 375 22.42 -22.33 10.24
C GLY A 375 22.62 -22.28 11.76
N PRO A 376 23.35 -23.22 12.38
CA PRO A 376 23.68 -23.16 13.81
C PRO A 376 24.48 -21.91 14.20
N LEU A 377 25.39 -21.44 13.35
CA LEU A 377 26.16 -20.21 13.61
C LEU A 377 25.25 -18.98 13.61
N LEU A 378 24.34 -18.91 12.64
CA LEU A 378 23.34 -17.85 12.55
C LEU A 378 22.39 -17.86 13.76
N ALA A 379 21.91 -19.02 14.17
CA ALA A 379 21.04 -19.17 15.34
C ALA A 379 21.74 -18.65 16.61
N ALA A 380 22.99 -19.07 16.85
CA ALA A 380 23.79 -18.60 17.97
C ALA A 380 24.03 -17.08 17.94
N GLN A 381 24.32 -16.50 16.77
CA GLN A 381 24.49 -15.05 16.62
C GLN A 381 23.22 -14.27 16.94
N VAL A 382 22.05 -14.76 16.52
CA VAL A 382 20.74 -14.17 16.86
C VAL A 382 20.50 -14.27 18.36
N ALA A 383 20.79 -15.43 18.96
CA ALA A 383 20.64 -15.67 20.40
C ALA A 383 21.59 -14.80 21.26
N ASP A 384 22.77 -14.46 20.75
CA ASP A 384 23.70 -13.52 21.40
C ASP A 384 23.24 -12.06 21.27
N SER A 385 22.62 -11.71 20.15
CA SER A 385 22.06 -10.36 19.93
C SER A 385 20.81 -10.12 20.78
N PHE A 386 19.96 -11.14 20.93
CA PHE A 386 18.71 -11.07 21.68
C PHE A 386 18.72 -12.08 22.82
N ALA A 387 19.01 -11.60 24.03
CA ALA A 387 19.08 -12.44 25.22
C ALA A 387 17.72 -13.05 25.62
N VAL A 388 16.59 -12.39 25.27
CA VAL A 388 15.22 -12.86 25.54
C VAL A 388 14.28 -12.43 24.41
N ALA A 389 13.28 -13.27 24.12
CA ALA A 389 12.22 -12.97 23.17
C ALA A 389 10.81 -12.99 23.79
N LEU A 390 9.99 -11.99 23.47
CA LEU A 390 8.56 -11.92 23.74
C LEU A 390 7.81 -11.90 22.41
N ILE A 391 7.08 -12.96 22.12
CA ILE A 391 6.35 -13.12 20.86
C ILE A 391 4.86 -12.92 21.15
N ASP A 392 4.30 -11.82 20.68
CA ASP A 392 2.87 -11.51 20.79
C ASP A 392 2.08 -12.05 19.60
N GLU A 393 0.78 -12.29 19.80
CA GLU A 393 -0.14 -12.90 18.82
C GLU A 393 0.38 -14.24 18.27
N PHE A 394 1.05 -15.03 19.11
CA PHE A 394 1.74 -16.25 18.67
C PHE A 394 0.81 -17.29 18.00
N GLN A 395 -0.49 -17.25 18.29
CA GLN A 395 -1.50 -18.10 17.63
C GLN A 395 -1.71 -17.82 16.14
N ASP A 396 -1.24 -16.66 15.64
CA ASP A 396 -1.33 -16.26 14.23
C ASP A 396 -0.04 -16.59 13.46
N THR A 397 0.85 -17.38 14.04
CA THR A 397 2.09 -17.81 13.38
C THR A 397 1.88 -19.00 12.45
N ASP A 398 2.85 -19.23 11.56
CA ASP A 398 2.90 -20.39 10.67
C ASP A 398 4.07 -21.33 11.01
N PRO A 399 4.14 -22.54 10.42
CA PRO A 399 5.21 -23.50 10.71
C PRO A 399 6.62 -22.99 10.43
N THR A 400 6.81 -22.12 9.43
CA THR A 400 8.11 -21.50 9.14
C THR A 400 8.50 -20.50 10.23
N GLN A 401 7.58 -19.62 10.61
CA GLN A 401 7.80 -18.65 11.67
C GLN A 401 8.13 -19.31 13.00
N TYR A 402 7.37 -20.32 13.40
CA TYR A 402 7.66 -21.06 14.63
C TYR A 402 9.02 -21.75 14.57
N ARG A 403 9.38 -22.38 13.43
CA ARG A 403 10.70 -22.99 13.25
C ARG A 403 11.84 -21.98 13.40
N ILE A 404 11.69 -20.74 12.91
CA ILE A 404 12.66 -19.66 13.10
C ILE A 404 12.84 -19.38 14.60
N PHE A 405 11.76 -19.11 15.33
CA PHE A 405 11.84 -18.82 16.77
C PHE A 405 12.37 -20.01 17.58
N ARG A 406 11.98 -21.23 17.20
CA ARG A 406 12.46 -22.46 17.83
C ARG A 406 13.98 -22.61 17.69
N ARG A 407 14.52 -22.43 16.47
CA ARG A 407 15.98 -22.51 16.25
C ARG A 407 16.73 -21.38 16.97
N CYS A 408 16.25 -20.14 16.89
CA CYS A 408 16.99 -19.01 17.45
C CYS A 408 16.91 -18.90 18.98
N PHE A 409 15.89 -19.45 19.63
CA PHE A 409 15.66 -19.23 21.06
C PHE A 409 15.46 -20.52 21.85
N VAL A 410 14.58 -21.42 21.40
CA VAL A 410 14.27 -22.66 22.15
C VAL A 410 15.46 -23.61 22.16
N GLU A 411 16.05 -23.88 20.99
CA GLU A 411 17.21 -24.79 20.87
C GLU A 411 18.49 -24.18 21.46
N GLU A 412 18.62 -22.85 21.41
CA GLU A 412 19.72 -22.08 22.03
C GLU A 412 19.52 -21.82 23.53
N ALA A 413 18.50 -22.42 24.15
CA ALA A 413 18.16 -22.32 25.57
C ALA A 413 18.02 -20.85 26.07
N ARG A 414 17.54 -19.95 25.21
CA ARG A 414 17.22 -18.57 25.59
C ARG A 414 15.79 -18.48 26.13
N PRO A 415 15.54 -17.62 27.14
CA PRO A 415 14.18 -17.40 27.61
C PRO A 415 13.28 -16.85 26.49
N VAL A 416 12.14 -17.50 26.31
CA VAL A 416 11.13 -17.11 25.33
C VAL A 416 9.74 -17.12 25.96
N PHE A 417 8.98 -16.04 25.71
CA PHE A 417 7.60 -15.88 26.14
C PHE A 417 6.71 -15.86 24.91
N LEU A 418 6.02 -16.98 24.67
CA LEU A 418 5.03 -17.12 23.61
C LEU A 418 3.68 -16.70 24.16
N VAL A 419 3.20 -15.52 23.77
CA VAL A 419 1.97 -14.92 24.29
C VAL A 419 0.91 -14.92 23.21
N GLY A 420 -0.23 -15.54 23.47
CA GLY A 420 -1.28 -15.65 22.47
C GLY A 420 -2.58 -16.23 23.01
N ASP A 421 -3.55 -16.43 22.13
CA ASP A 421 -4.80 -17.10 22.45
C ASP A 421 -5.25 -18.00 21.29
N PRO A 422 -5.14 -19.34 21.39
CA PRO A 422 -5.50 -20.25 20.31
C PRO A 422 -6.98 -20.14 19.95
N LYS A 423 -7.83 -19.69 20.88
CA LYS A 423 -9.26 -19.45 20.68
C LYS A 423 -9.53 -18.26 19.75
N GLN A 424 -8.53 -17.41 19.48
CA GLN A 424 -8.59 -16.25 18.59
C GLN A 424 -7.71 -16.39 17.33
N ALA A 425 -7.24 -17.59 16.99
CA ALA A 425 -6.55 -17.85 15.73
C ALA A 425 -7.55 -17.93 14.57
N ILE A 426 -7.58 -16.89 13.72
CA ILE A 426 -8.60 -16.69 12.67
C ILE A 426 -8.01 -16.18 11.35
N TYR A 427 -6.70 -16.27 11.16
CA TYR A 427 -5.99 -15.75 9.98
C TYR A 427 -5.49 -16.87 9.05
N SER A 428 -6.20 -18.01 8.96
CA SER A 428 -5.80 -19.14 8.10
C SER A 428 -5.64 -18.71 6.63
N PHE A 429 -6.49 -17.78 6.17
CA PHE A 429 -6.43 -17.21 4.82
C PHE A 429 -5.16 -16.39 4.55
N ARG A 430 -4.44 -15.95 5.59
CA ARG A 430 -3.12 -15.31 5.51
C ARG A 430 -1.95 -16.28 5.75
N GLY A 431 -2.24 -17.57 5.88
CA GLY A 431 -1.24 -18.61 6.13
C GLY A 431 -0.95 -18.92 7.59
N ALA A 432 -1.64 -18.29 8.55
CA ALA A 432 -1.52 -18.65 9.96
C ALA A 432 -2.01 -20.08 10.20
N ASP A 433 -1.29 -20.82 11.03
CA ASP A 433 -1.56 -22.23 11.29
C ASP A 433 -1.65 -22.50 12.79
N ILE A 434 -2.82 -22.98 13.22
CA ILE A 434 -3.05 -23.32 14.62
C ILE A 434 -2.22 -24.51 15.08
N PHE A 435 -1.82 -25.40 14.16
CA PHE A 435 -0.98 -26.55 14.49
C PHE A 435 0.44 -26.11 14.84
N ALA A 436 0.93 -24.99 14.30
CA ALA A 436 2.20 -24.38 14.74
C ALA A 436 2.13 -23.94 16.22
N TYR A 437 0.99 -23.39 16.65
CA TYR A 437 0.77 -23.08 18.07
C TYR A 437 0.74 -24.34 18.93
N LEU A 438 0.07 -25.40 18.48
CA LEU A 438 -0.02 -26.67 19.21
C LEU A 438 1.36 -27.34 19.34
N ALA A 439 2.18 -27.28 18.29
CA ALA A 439 3.57 -27.73 18.32
C ALA A 439 4.38 -26.95 19.36
N ALA A 440 4.27 -25.62 19.39
CA ALA A 440 4.96 -24.80 20.38
C ALA A 440 4.48 -25.03 21.81
N ARG A 441 3.21 -25.37 21.99
CA ARG A 441 2.67 -25.78 23.28
C ARG A 441 3.31 -27.08 23.77
N HIS A 442 3.67 -28.00 22.87
CA HIS A 442 4.39 -29.20 23.24
C HIS A 442 5.81 -28.90 23.72
N ASP A 443 6.51 -27.98 23.05
CA ASP A 443 7.87 -27.57 23.40
C ASP A 443 7.95 -26.68 24.67
N ALA A 444 6.82 -26.11 25.11
CA ALA A 444 6.77 -25.24 26.27
C ALA A 444 6.91 -26.02 27.59
N GLU A 445 7.99 -25.72 28.33
CA GLU A 445 8.22 -26.25 29.69
C GLU A 445 7.14 -25.80 30.67
N ARG A 446 6.66 -24.56 30.52
CA ARG A 446 5.67 -23.93 31.40
C ARG A 446 4.52 -23.36 30.60
N GLN A 447 3.29 -23.70 31.02
CA GLN A 447 2.06 -23.25 30.39
C GLN A 447 1.22 -22.47 31.40
N TYR A 448 0.94 -21.21 31.07
CA TYR A 448 0.20 -20.28 31.90
C TYR A 448 -1.11 -19.85 31.24
N THR A 449 -2.07 -19.45 32.06
CA THR A 449 -3.35 -18.86 31.64
C THR A 449 -3.61 -17.56 32.39
N LEU A 450 -4.28 -16.61 31.74
CA LEU A 450 -4.85 -15.44 32.42
C LEU A 450 -6.32 -15.70 32.73
N ASP A 451 -6.66 -15.70 34.02
CA ASP A 451 -7.96 -16.15 34.52
C ASP A 451 -9.03 -15.05 34.65
N THR A 452 -8.66 -13.78 34.46
CA THR A 452 -9.53 -12.64 34.77
C THR A 452 -9.70 -11.72 33.55
N ASN A 453 -10.92 -11.63 33.01
CA ASN A 453 -11.30 -10.67 31.98
C ASN A 453 -11.44 -9.27 32.59
N ARG A 454 -10.70 -8.30 32.05
CA ARG A 454 -10.66 -6.89 32.48
C ARG A 454 -11.47 -5.96 31.56
N ARG A 455 -12.14 -6.49 30.55
CA ARG A 455 -12.79 -5.72 29.47
C ARG A 455 -14.30 -5.65 29.60
N SER A 456 -14.94 -6.77 29.87
CA SER A 456 -16.38 -6.98 29.66
C SER A 456 -17.11 -7.25 30.97
N ASP A 457 -18.35 -6.80 31.07
CA ASP A 457 -19.18 -6.97 32.26
C ASP A 457 -19.43 -8.44 32.62
N ALA A 458 -19.59 -8.70 33.92
CA ALA A 458 -19.74 -10.06 34.46
C ALA A 458 -20.86 -10.89 33.81
N PRO A 459 -22.06 -10.34 33.51
CA PRO A 459 -23.12 -11.09 32.82
C PRO A 459 -22.73 -11.59 31.42
N LEU A 460 -21.97 -10.79 30.65
CA LEU A 460 -21.50 -11.18 29.32
C LEU A 460 -20.48 -12.31 29.42
N VAL A 461 -19.49 -12.15 30.31
CA VAL A 461 -18.45 -13.16 30.56
C VAL A 461 -19.08 -14.48 31.04
N ALA A 462 -20.05 -14.42 31.94
CA ALA A 462 -20.76 -15.60 32.43
C ALA A 462 -21.54 -16.32 31.32
N THR A 463 -22.15 -15.58 30.39
CA THR A 463 -22.90 -16.15 29.26
C THR A 463 -21.95 -16.82 28.26
N VAL A 464 -20.82 -16.18 27.92
CA VAL A 464 -19.79 -16.79 27.06
C VAL A 464 -19.14 -18.01 27.73
N ASN A 465 -18.86 -17.94 29.03
CA ASN A 465 -18.35 -19.08 29.80
C ASN A 465 -19.30 -20.29 29.75
N ALA A 466 -20.61 -20.05 29.87
CA ALA A 466 -21.61 -21.10 29.78
C ALA A 466 -21.69 -21.70 28.36
N LEU A 467 -21.59 -20.86 27.33
CA LEU A 467 -21.68 -21.29 25.93
C LEU A 467 -20.49 -22.18 25.51
N PHE A 468 -19.27 -21.82 25.90
CA PHE A 468 -18.06 -22.57 25.56
C PHE A 468 -17.66 -23.61 26.61
N GLY A 469 -18.43 -23.76 27.70
CA GLY A 469 -18.15 -24.66 28.84
C GLY A 469 -18.37 -26.15 28.58
N ARG A 470 -18.15 -26.62 27.34
CA ARG A 470 -18.22 -28.04 26.95
C ARG A 470 -16.82 -28.64 26.74
N GLU A 471 -16.73 -29.96 26.62
CA GLU A 471 -15.45 -30.70 26.53
C GLU A 471 -14.61 -30.35 25.28
N LEU A 472 -15.23 -30.29 24.10
CA LEU A 472 -14.58 -29.95 22.82
C LEU A 472 -15.22 -28.71 22.18
N PRO A 473 -15.02 -27.51 22.75
CA PRO A 473 -15.74 -26.31 22.32
C PRO A 473 -15.26 -25.77 20.97
N PHE A 474 -14.04 -26.10 20.55
CA PHE A 474 -13.43 -25.64 19.29
C PHE A 474 -13.19 -26.76 18.26
N LEU A 475 -13.75 -27.96 18.48
CA LEU A 475 -13.63 -29.13 17.59
C LEU A 475 -12.17 -29.64 17.38
N LEU A 476 -11.20 -29.10 18.11
CA LEU A 476 -9.79 -29.49 18.04
C LEU A 476 -9.31 -29.93 19.42
N ASP A 477 -8.63 -31.07 19.45
CA ASP A 477 -7.87 -31.50 20.61
C ASP A 477 -6.75 -30.50 20.91
N GLY A 478 -6.49 -30.25 22.19
CA GLY A 478 -5.50 -29.26 22.61
C GLY A 478 -5.99 -27.81 22.64
N ILE A 479 -7.25 -27.53 22.30
CA ILE A 479 -7.88 -26.19 22.48
C ILE A 479 -9.08 -26.33 23.42
N ALA A 480 -8.81 -26.35 24.72
CA ALA A 480 -9.82 -26.37 25.77
C ALA A 480 -10.31 -24.95 26.10
N TYR A 481 -11.56 -24.84 26.56
CA TYR A 481 -12.06 -23.59 27.11
C TYR A 481 -11.90 -23.55 28.63
N GLN A 482 -11.17 -22.56 29.14
CA GLN A 482 -11.06 -22.30 30.57
C GLN A 482 -11.95 -21.09 30.94
N PRO A 483 -12.94 -21.28 31.83
CA PRO A 483 -13.76 -20.16 32.30
C PRO A 483 -12.92 -19.08 32.96
N VAL A 484 -13.22 -17.82 32.64
CA VAL A 484 -12.55 -16.65 33.23
C VAL A 484 -13.48 -15.88 34.17
N ALA A 485 -12.92 -15.31 35.24
CA ALA A 485 -13.61 -14.35 36.10
C ALA A 485 -13.76 -12.99 35.38
N ALA A 486 -14.72 -12.18 35.81
CA ALA A 486 -14.91 -10.83 35.30
C ALA A 486 -14.51 -9.79 36.35
N SER A 487 -13.63 -8.87 35.99
CA SER A 487 -13.23 -7.72 36.79
C SER A 487 -12.91 -6.53 35.87
N PRO A 488 -13.93 -5.87 35.29
CA PRO A 488 -13.74 -4.80 34.31
C PRO A 488 -12.93 -3.64 34.88
N SER A 489 -11.88 -3.21 34.17
CA SER A 489 -11.01 -2.12 34.63
C SER A 489 -11.47 -0.73 34.18
N SER A 490 -12.51 -0.63 33.35
CA SER A 490 -13.01 0.66 32.84
C SER A 490 -13.74 1.47 33.92
N GLY A 491 -14.33 0.80 34.92
CA GLY A 491 -15.18 1.44 35.94
C GLY A 491 -16.44 2.09 35.37
N GLY A 492 -16.76 1.85 34.10
CA GLY A 492 -17.94 2.38 33.43
C GLY A 492 -19.03 1.33 33.23
N ARG A 493 -20.28 1.76 33.05
CA ARG A 493 -21.43 0.90 32.74
C ARG A 493 -22.34 1.54 31.71
N LEU A 494 -23.08 0.71 30.98
CA LEU A 494 -24.17 1.16 30.11
C LEU A 494 -25.47 1.24 30.92
N GLU A 495 -26.06 2.42 31.00
CA GLU A 495 -27.40 2.63 31.56
C GLU A 495 -28.38 2.89 30.42
N VAL A 496 -29.39 2.04 30.28
CA VAL A 496 -30.50 2.22 29.35
C VAL A 496 -31.80 1.97 30.08
N ASP A 497 -32.76 2.88 29.93
CA ASP A 497 -34.13 2.71 30.42
C ASP A 497 -34.91 1.77 29.48
N ASP A 498 -34.58 0.48 29.54
CA ASP A 498 -35.22 -0.60 28.78
C ASP A 498 -35.26 -1.94 29.54
N ASP A 499 -35.92 -2.94 28.95
CA ASP A 499 -36.02 -4.31 29.48
C ASP A 499 -34.99 -5.27 28.87
N ARG A 500 -33.90 -4.73 28.28
CA ARG A 500 -32.87 -5.52 27.60
C ARG A 500 -31.80 -5.98 28.59
N ALA A 501 -31.30 -7.20 28.37
CA ALA A 501 -30.21 -7.74 29.17
C ALA A 501 -28.85 -7.33 28.58
N PRO A 502 -27.73 -7.59 29.27
CA PRO A 502 -26.40 -7.51 28.66
C PRO A 502 -26.26 -8.41 27.42
N PHE A 503 -26.76 -9.65 27.45
CA PHE A 503 -26.76 -10.54 26.28
C PHE A 503 -28.17 -10.71 25.69
N ASN A 504 -28.37 -10.43 24.41
CA ASN A 504 -29.69 -10.52 23.78
C ASN A 504 -29.65 -11.40 22.53
N ALA A 505 -30.62 -12.31 22.40
CA ALA A 505 -30.81 -13.09 21.19
C ALA A 505 -32.13 -12.69 20.50
N GLN A 506 -32.01 -12.18 19.28
CA GLN A 506 -33.12 -11.87 18.40
C GLN A 506 -33.51 -13.12 17.61
N TRP A 507 -34.78 -13.51 17.72
CA TRP A 507 -35.30 -14.65 16.97
C TRP A 507 -35.77 -14.23 15.58
N ILE A 508 -35.30 -14.95 14.56
CA ILE A 508 -35.74 -14.80 13.18
C ILE A 508 -36.90 -15.76 12.96
N GLN A 509 -38.11 -15.20 12.81
CA GLN A 509 -39.34 -15.97 12.65
C GLN A 509 -39.28 -16.83 11.37
N ALA A 510 -39.34 -18.15 11.54
CA ALA A 510 -39.44 -19.13 10.46
C ALA A 510 -40.78 -19.88 10.56
N GLY A 511 -41.32 -20.32 9.42
CA GLY A 511 -42.46 -21.24 9.41
C GLY A 511 -42.05 -22.69 9.70
N GLU A 512 -42.86 -23.67 9.31
CA GLU A 512 -42.52 -25.11 9.45
C GLU A 512 -41.29 -25.53 8.63
N LYS A 513 -40.89 -24.73 7.63
CA LYS A 513 -39.72 -24.99 6.78
C LYS A 513 -38.60 -24.01 7.08
N GLU A 514 -37.37 -24.46 6.87
CA GLU A 514 -36.16 -23.64 6.93
C GLU A 514 -36.31 -22.39 6.05
N LEU A 515 -35.91 -21.23 6.58
CA LEU A 515 -35.79 -20.01 5.80
C LEU A 515 -34.66 -20.14 4.77
N SER A 516 -34.83 -19.49 3.62
CA SER A 516 -33.72 -19.28 2.70
C SER A 516 -32.69 -18.33 3.33
N LYS A 517 -31.41 -18.48 2.95
CA LYS A 517 -30.33 -17.60 3.43
C LYS A 517 -30.64 -16.13 3.15
N GLU A 518 -31.14 -15.82 1.96
CA GLU A 518 -31.45 -14.43 1.58
C GLU A 518 -32.56 -13.81 2.46
N ALA A 519 -33.62 -14.59 2.76
CA ALA A 519 -34.70 -14.13 3.62
C ALA A 519 -34.21 -13.89 5.06
N ALA A 520 -33.40 -14.81 5.59
CA ALA A 520 -32.80 -14.68 6.91
C ALA A 520 -31.83 -13.50 7.01
N GLU A 521 -31.00 -13.25 5.98
CA GLU A 521 -30.11 -12.08 5.94
C GLU A 521 -30.88 -10.77 5.96
N ARG A 522 -31.98 -10.68 5.21
CA ARG A 522 -32.84 -9.49 5.18
C ARG A 522 -33.46 -9.24 6.54
N ALA A 523 -34.10 -10.24 7.13
CA ALA A 523 -34.74 -10.13 8.44
C ALA A 523 -33.74 -9.77 9.56
N ALA A 524 -32.56 -10.38 9.56
CA ALA A 524 -31.54 -10.08 10.56
C ALA A 524 -30.93 -8.68 10.41
N ALA A 525 -30.70 -8.21 9.18
CA ALA A 525 -30.22 -6.85 8.93
C ALA A 525 -31.26 -5.80 9.36
N GLU A 526 -32.54 -6.05 9.07
CA GLU A 526 -33.66 -5.19 9.44
C GLU A 526 -33.80 -5.09 10.97
N ALA A 527 -33.83 -6.22 11.66
CA ALA A 527 -33.92 -6.28 13.13
C ALA A 527 -32.72 -5.62 13.82
N CYS A 528 -31.51 -5.80 13.26
CA CYS A 528 -30.30 -5.14 13.73
C CYS A 528 -30.42 -3.62 13.61
N ALA A 529 -30.83 -3.11 12.44
CA ALA A 529 -30.95 -1.68 12.20
C ALA A 529 -32.07 -1.02 13.03
N ASN A 530 -33.20 -1.71 13.22
CA ASN A 530 -34.28 -1.26 14.10
C ASN A 530 -33.79 -1.09 15.55
N GLU A 531 -33.06 -2.07 16.10
CA GLU A 531 -32.59 -2.02 17.48
C GLU A 531 -31.51 -0.94 17.67
N ILE A 532 -30.64 -0.73 16.69
CA ILE A 532 -29.64 0.35 16.72
C ILE A 532 -30.33 1.72 16.69
N ALA A 533 -31.31 1.91 15.79
CA ALA A 533 -32.08 3.15 15.73
C ALA A 533 -32.80 3.42 17.05
N ARG A 534 -33.40 2.38 17.68
CA ARG A 534 -34.04 2.48 18.99
C ARG A 534 -33.06 2.95 20.07
N LEU A 535 -31.88 2.35 20.16
CA LEU A 535 -30.86 2.72 21.15
C LEU A 535 -30.38 4.17 20.98
N LEU A 536 -30.16 4.61 19.74
CA LEU A 536 -29.74 5.98 19.45
C LEU A 536 -30.86 7.00 19.70
N THR A 537 -32.12 6.65 19.44
CA THR A 537 -33.27 7.49 19.82
C THR A 537 -33.36 7.64 21.34
N LEU A 538 -33.23 6.55 22.10
CA LEU A 538 -33.17 6.63 23.57
C LEU A 538 -31.99 7.46 24.07
N ALA A 539 -30.85 7.41 23.38
CA ALA A 539 -29.69 8.25 23.71
C ALA A 539 -29.99 9.74 23.48
N GLY A 540 -30.64 10.08 22.37
CA GLY A 540 -31.11 11.45 22.08
C GLY A 540 -32.13 11.96 23.10
N GLU A 541 -32.96 11.08 23.67
CA GLU A 541 -33.88 11.38 24.78
C GLU A 541 -33.19 11.45 26.16
N GLY A 542 -31.88 11.20 26.24
CA GLY A 542 -31.14 11.14 27.50
C GLY A 542 -31.42 9.90 28.36
N ARG A 543 -32.02 8.86 27.77
CA ARG A 543 -32.43 7.59 28.40
C ARG A 543 -31.46 6.43 28.13
N ALA A 544 -30.45 6.64 27.30
CA ALA A 544 -29.32 5.70 27.11
C ALA A 544 -27.98 6.45 27.22
N ALA A 545 -27.13 6.03 28.16
CA ALA A 545 -25.84 6.67 28.43
C ALA A 545 -24.79 5.69 28.94
N ILE A 546 -23.52 5.98 28.66
CA ILE A 546 -22.37 5.35 29.30
C ILE A 546 -21.98 6.22 30.50
N VAL A 547 -21.93 5.62 31.69
CA VAL A 547 -21.61 6.28 32.96
C VAL A 547 -20.26 5.77 33.46
N GLN A 548 -19.34 6.67 33.80
CA GLN A 548 -18.04 6.36 34.39
C GLN A 548 -17.75 7.33 35.54
N GLY A 549 -17.86 6.86 36.79
CA GLY A 549 -17.83 7.74 37.96
C GLY A 549 -18.98 8.75 37.92
N GLU A 550 -18.66 10.04 38.01
CA GLU A 550 -19.63 11.15 37.88
C GLU A 550 -19.91 11.56 36.44
N ALA A 551 -19.11 11.10 35.47
CA ALA A 551 -19.28 11.45 34.07
C ALA A 551 -20.38 10.59 33.42
N ARG A 552 -21.41 11.25 32.87
CA ARG A 552 -22.50 10.62 32.11
C ARG A 552 -22.51 11.15 30.68
N ARG A 553 -22.26 10.27 29.71
CA ARG A 553 -22.23 10.61 28.28
C ARG A 553 -23.33 9.84 27.55
N PRO A 554 -24.19 10.49 26.73
CA PRO A 554 -25.15 9.79 25.88
C PRO A 554 -24.46 8.76 24.98
N LEU A 555 -25.11 7.62 24.77
CA LEU A 555 -24.63 6.61 23.82
C LEU A 555 -24.60 7.21 22.41
N ALA A 556 -23.48 7.08 21.70
CA ALA A 556 -23.32 7.58 20.35
C ALA A 556 -23.17 6.42 19.35
N GLY A 557 -23.32 6.69 18.05
CA GLY A 557 -23.10 5.67 17.01
C GLY A 557 -21.70 5.07 17.09
N GLY A 558 -20.68 5.88 17.42
CA GLY A 558 -19.29 5.43 17.59
C GLY A 558 -19.06 4.37 18.68
N ASP A 559 -20.02 4.20 19.60
CA ASP A 559 -20.01 3.19 20.66
C ASP A 559 -20.62 1.84 20.22
N ILE A 560 -21.22 1.79 19.02
CA ILE A 560 -21.92 0.62 18.48
C ILE A 560 -21.12 0.03 17.31
N ALA A 561 -20.87 -1.28 17.37
CA ALA A 561 -20.29 -2.02 16.27
C ALA A 561 -21.20 -3.14 15.77
N VAL A 562 -21.24 -3.34 14.45
CA VAL A 562 -21.88 -4.49 13.80
C VAL A 562 -20.79 -5.37 13.19
N LEU A 563 -20.68 -6.61 13.67
CA LEU A 563 -19.71 -7.59 13.19
C LEU A 563 -20.34 -8.44 12.09
N VAL A 564 -19.69 -8.45 10.92
CA VAL A 564 -20.13 -9.21 9.74
C VAL A 564 -19.04 -10.18 9.26
N ALA A 565 -19.41 -11.21 8.51
CA ALA A 565 -18.43 -12.14 7.93
C ALA A 565 -17.92 -11.64 6.57
N THR A 566 -18.75 -10.91 5.81
CA THR A 566 -18.42 -10.44 4.45
C THR A 566 -18.80 -8.97 4.24
N HIS A 567 -18.17 -8.31 3.25
CA HIS A 567 -18.50 -6.93 2.88
C HIS A 567 -19.95 -6.80 2.39
N SER A 568 -20.45 -7.75 1.61
CA SER A 568 -21.85 -7.79 1.16
C SER A 568 -22.85 -7.78 2.32
N GLN A 569 -22.55 -8.48 3.42
CA GLN A 569 -23.36 -8.43 4.64
C GLN A 569 -23.31 -7.04 5.29
N GLY A 570 -22.13 -6.42 5.33
CA GLY A 570 -21.94 -5.06 5.83
C GLY A 570 -22.71 -4.02 5.02
N ASP A 571 -22.65 -4.10 3.68
CA ASP A 571 -23.38 -3.20 2.78
C ASP A 571 -24.90 -3.30 2.97
N ARG A 572 -25.39 -4.51 3.24
CA ARG A 572 -26.82 -4.73 3.54
C ARG A 572 -27.24 -4.04 4.82
N VAL A 573 -26.49 -4.23 5.92
CA VAL A 573 -26.76 -3.54 7.18
C VAL A 573 -26.67 -2.02 7.01
N ARG A 574 -25.68 -1.53 6.24
CA ARG A 574 -25.53 -0.10 5.92
C ARG A 574 -26.78 0.45 5.22
N GLY A 575 -27.32 -0.28 4.25
CA GLY A 575 -28.57 0.07 3.56
C GLY A 575 -29.75 0.21 4.53
N GLU A 576 -29.91 -0.77 5.43
CA GLU A 576 -30.98 -0.76 6.44
C GLU A 576 -30.83 0.34 7.50
N LEU A 577 -29.59 0.63 7.94
CA LEU A 577 -29.30 1.74 8.86
C LEU A 577 -29.61 3.09 8.20
N ARG A 578 -29.19 3.27 6.94
CA ARG A 578 -29.46 4.48 6.16
C ARG A 578 -30.96 4.72 5.97
N ALA A 579 -31.75 3.68 5.72
CA ALA A 579 -33.20 3.78 5.60
C ALA A 579 -33.89 4.31 6.88
N ARG A 580 -33.22 4.20 8.03
CA ARG A 580 -33.69 4.65 9.36
C ARG A 580 -33.05 5.95 9.83
N GLY A 581 -32.28 6.61 8.98
CA GLY A 581 -31.56 7.85 9.31
C GLY A 581 -30.32 7.64 10.18
N VAL A 582 -29.84 6.41 10.34
CA VAL A 582 -28.62 6.10 11.12
C VAL A 582 -27.42 6.10 10.19
N ALA A 583 -26.48 7.01 10.45
CA ALA A 583 -25.22 7.07 9.73
C ALA A 583 -24.25 5.98 10.22
N SER A 584 -23.56 5.34 9.28
CA SER A 584 -22.63 4.22 9.57
C SER A 584 -21.42 4.26 8.65
N VAL A 585 -20.32 3.70 9.14
CA VAL A 585 -19.05 3.62 8.43
C VAL A 585 -18.58 2.16 8.36
N ALA A 586 -18.14 1.72 7.18
CA ALA A 586 -17.49 0.43 7.03
C ALA A 586 -15.97 0.63 7.15
N LEU A 587 -15.34 0.03 8.17
CA LEU A 587 -13.89 -0.01 8.28
C LEU A 587 -13.36 -1.00 7.22
N THR A 588 -13.20 -0.50 6.00
CA THR A 588 -12.78 -1.26 4.82
C THR A 588 -11.35 -0.86 4.45
N GLN A 589 -10.56 -1.82 3.99
CA GLN A 589 -9.25 -1.56 3.37
C GLN A 589 -9.38 -1.31 1.85
N GLU A 590 -10.52 -0.77 1.41
CA GLU A 590 -10.71 -0.43 0.01
C GLU A 590 -9.81 0.74 -0.36
N SER A 591 -9.21 0.64 -1.55
CA SER A 591 -8.31 1.64 -2.09
C SER A 591 -9.10 2.85 -2.58
N VAL A 592 -8.67 4.05 -2.21
CA VAL A 592 -9.24 5.30 -2.75
C VAL A 592 -9.11 5.37 -4.27
N PHE A 593 -8.16 4.64 -4.87
CA PHE A 593 -8.02 4.54 -6.34
C PHE A 593 -9.14 3.71 -7.00
N ALA A 594 -9.79 2.80 -6.27
CA ALA A 594 -10.96 2.06 -6.74
C ALA A 594 -12.26 2.89 -6.66
N SER A 595 -12.19 4.08 -6.05
CA SER A 595 -13.35 4.94 -5.88
C SER A 595 -13.81 5.53 -7.21
N ARG A 596 -15.10 5.86 -7.26
CA ARG A 596 -15.68 6.61 -8.38
C ARG A 596 -14.96 7.95 -8.57
N GLU A 597 -14.61 8.61 -7.46
CA GLU A 597 -13.93 9.91 -7.47
C GLU A 597 -12.59 9.86 -8.19
N ALA A 598 -11.87 8.74 -8.10
CA ALA A 598 -10.59 8.56 -8.79
C ALA A 598 -10.76 8.56 -10.32
N GLY A 599 -11.79 7.88 -10.83
CA GLY A 599 -12.13 7.88 -12.25
C GLY A 599 -12.59 9.24 -12.78
N GLU A 600 -13.36 9.99 -11.98
CA GLU A 600 -13.80 11.35 -12.33
C GLU A 600 -12.63 12.34 -12.32
N LEU A 601 -11.77 12.28 -11.30
CA LEU A 601 -10.55 13.09 -11.24
C LEU A 601 -9.62 12.77 -12.41
N LEU A 602 -9.46 11.50 -12.77
CA LEU A 602 -8.65 11.09 -13.91
C LEU A 602 -9.16 11.70 -15.23
N ALA A 603 -10.48 11.77 -15.42
CA ALA A 603 -11.07 12.42 -16.59
C ALA A 603 -10.75 13.92 -16.65
N VAL A 604 -10.83 14.63 -15.52
CA VAL A 604 -10.44 16.05 -15.42
C VAL A 604 -8.96 16.25 -15.73
N LEU A 605 -8.08 15.42 -15.17
CA LEU A 605 -6.63 15.54 -15.40
C LEU A 605 -6.24 15.23 -16.85
N HIS A 606 -6.92 14.29 -17.50
CA HIS A 606 -6.75 14.05 -18.95
C HIS A 606 -7.13 15.27 -19.79
N ALA A 607 -8.17 16.02 -19.40
CA ALA A 607 -8.58 17.24 -20.08
C ALA A 607 -7.56 18.37 -19.89
N TRP A 608 -6.97 18.52 -18.69
CA TRP A 608 -5.90 19.49 -18.45
C TRP A 608 -4.60 19.13 -19.15
N ALA A 609 -4.23 17.85 -19.21
CA ALA A 609 -2.99 17.42 -19.84
C ALA A 609 -3.00 17.66 -21.36
N GLU A 610 -4.16 17.54 -22.00
CA GLU A 610 -4.36 17.78 -23.44
C GLU A 610 -5.45 18.83 -23.67
N PRO A 611 -5.15 20.13 -23.46
CA PRO A 611 -6.19 21.16 -23.43
C PRO A 611 -6.91 21.38 -24.76
N ALA A 612 -6.28 21.02 -25.89
CA ALA A 612 -6.87 21.08 -27.22
C ALA A 612 -7.77 19.87 -27.54
N ASN A 613 -7.81 18.83 -26.70
CA ASN A 613 -8.59 17.64 -26.94
C ASN A 613 -10.03 17.81 -26.42
N GLU A 614 -10.91 18.29 -27.30
CA GLU A 614 -12.32 18.52 -26.96
C GLU A 614 -13.03 17.28 -26.43
N GLY A 615 -12.70 16.08 -26.92
CA GLY A 615 -13.33 14.83 -26.47
C GLY A 615 -13.09 14.56 -24.99
N ARG A 616 -11.88 14.90 -24.49
CA ARG A 616 -11.54 14.77 -23.07
C ARG A 616 -12.22 15.84 -22.22
N LEU A 617 -12.32 17.06 -22.72
CA LEU A 617 -13.06 18.12 -22.05
C LEU A 617 -14.55 17.76 -21.92
N ARG A 618 -15.18 17.21 -22.97
CA ARG A 618 -16.56 16.70 -22.91
C ARG A 618 -16.73 15.63 -21.83
N ARG A 619 -15.78 14.68 -21.74
CA ARG A 619 -15.79 13.65 -20.69
C ARG A 619 -15.67 14.26 -19.29
N ALA A 620 -14.79 15.25 -19.11
CA ALA A 620 -14.62 15.93 -17.83
C ALA A 620 -15.91 16.66 -17.40
N LEU A 621 -16.59 17.35 -18.33
CA LEU A 621 -17.87 18.03 -18.07
C LEU A 621 -19.03 17.10 -17.74
N ALA A 622 -18.97 15.83 -18.17
CA ALA A 622 -19.98 14.81 -17.89
C ALA A 622 -19.82 14.15 -16.52
N THR A 623 -18.78 14.48 -15.75
CA THR A 623 -18.57 13.96 -14.39
C THR A 623 -19.50 14.63 -13.38
N GLU A 624 -19.84 13.92 -12.29
CA GLU A 624 -20.59 14.55 -11.18
C GLU A 624 -19.77 15.64 -10.48
N LEU A 625 -18.44 15.53 -10.51
CA LEU A 625 -17.52 16.56 -10.04
C LEU A 625 -17.71 17.92 -10.75
N ALA A 626 -17.96 17.91 -12.07
CA ALA A 626 -18.28 19.11 -12.84
C ALA A 626 -19.66 19.68 -12.48
N GLY A 627 -20.60 18.81 -12.10
CA GLY A 627 -21.91 19.19 -11.55
C GLY A 627 -22.91 19.73 -12.58
N LEU A 628 -22.75 19.43 -13.86
CA LEU A 628 -23.67 19.80 -14.93
C LEU A 628 -24.67 18.67 -15.22
N ASN A 629 -25.92 19.03 -15.45
CA ASN A 629 -26.92 18.08 -15.94
C ASN A 629 -26.88 17.95 -17.48
N ALA A 630 -27.61 16.97 -18.04
CA ALA A 630 -27.58 16.69 -19.48
C ALA A 630 -28.03 17.89 -20.35
N ALA A 631 -28.98 18.71 -19.88
CA ALA A 631 -29.44 19.88 -20.62
C ALA A 631 -28.42 21.02 -20.58
N GLU A 632 -27.72 21.20 -19.45
CA GLU A 632 -26.63 22.17 -19.30
C GLU A 632 -25.43 21.79 -20.17
N ILE A 633 -25.00 20.52 -20.14
CA ILE A 633 -23.92 20.03 -21.02
C ILE A 633 -24.27 20.28 -22.49
N LYS A 634 -25.51 19.97 -22.89
CA LYS A 634 -25.97 20.25 -24.25
C LYS A 634 -25.88 21.74 -24.59
N ALA A 635 -26.32 22.62 -23.68
CA ALA A 635 -26.27 24.06 -23.88
C ALA A 635 -24.83 24.59 -23.98
N GLU A 636 -23.88 24.05 -23.19
CA GLU A 636 -22.46 24.39 -23.29
C GLU A 636 -21.85 23.96 -24.63
N LEU A 637 -22.36 22.87 -25.24
CA LEU A 637 -21.84 22.33 -26.50
C LEU A 637 -22.44 22.98 -27.75
N GLU A 638 -23.70 23.42 -27.68
CA GLU A 638 -24.41 24.04 -28.80
C GLU A 638 -24.12 25.55 -28.93
N ASP A 639 -23.69 26.20 -27.84
CA ASP A 639 -23.34 27.62 -27.80
C ASP A 639 -21.81 27.78 -27.94
N GLU A 640 -21.36 28.24 -29.12
CA GLU A 640 -19.94 28.43 -29.42
C GLU A 640 -19.21 29.33 -28.41
N THR A 641 -19.90 30.36 -27.87
CA THR A 641 -19.27 31.29 -26.92
C THR A 641 -19.03 30.63 -25.58
N ARG A 642 -19.97 29.80 -25.12
CA ARG A 642 -19.83 29.04 -23.88
C ARG A 642 -18.76 27.95 -24.00
N TRP A 643 -18.75 27.26 -25.14
CA TRP A 643 -17.74 26.24 -25.43
C TRP A 643 -16.32 26.82 -25.44
N GLU A 644 -16.13 27.97 -26.11
CA GLU A 644 -14.85 28.68 -26.13
C GLU A 644 -14.42 29.10 -24.71
N ALA A 645 -15.35 29.60 -23.89
CA ALA A 645 -15.06 29.92 -22.50
C ALA A 645 -14.62 28.69 -21.69
N GLN A 646 -15.18 27.52 -21.97
CA GLN A 646 -14.81 26.28 -21.29
C GLN A 646 -13.44 25.75 -21.74
N LEU A 647 -13.09 25.91 -23.02
CA LEU A 647 -11.75 25.64 -23.55
C LEU A 647 -10.69 26.56 -22.91
N LEU A 648 -10.99 27.86 -22.76
CA LEU A 648 -10.11 28.82 -22.10
C LEU A 648 -9.85 28.45 -20.63
N LYS A 649 -10.90 28.12 -19.87
CA LYS A 649 -10.74 27.63 -18.48
C LYS A 649 -9.84 26.40 -18.41
N ASN A 650 -10.02 25.46 -19.33
CA ASN A 650 -9.24 24.23 -19.39
C ASN A 650 -7.76 24.51 -19.74
N ALA A 651 -7.49 25.46 -20.64
CA ALA A 651 -6.14 25.92 -20.96
C ALA A 651 -5.47 26.65 -19.79
N ASP A 652 -6.23 27.45 -19.02
CA ASP A 652 -5.73 28.10 -17.80
C ASP A 652 -5.32 27.06 -16.75
N ASP A 653 -6.11 26.01 -16.56
CA ASP A 653 -5.81 24.92 -15.62
C ASP A 653 -4.55 24.14 -16.05
N HIS A 654 -4.39 23.89 -17.36
CA HIS A 654 -3.15 23.36 -17.94
C HIS A 654 -1.94 24.24 -17.61
N GLN A 655 -2.03 25.54 -17.87
CA GLN A 655 -0.92 26.48 -17.64
C GLN A 655 -0.55 26.55 -16.14
N ARG A 656 -1.55 26.58 -15.26
CA ARG A 656 -1.33 26.59 -13.80
C ARG A 656 -0.62 25.33 -13.33
N TRP A 657 -1.01 24.15 -13.83
CA TRP A 657 -0.32 22.92 -13.47
C TRP A 657 1.13 22.94 -13.99
N ARG A 658 1.35 23.42 -15.22
CA ARG A 658 2.70 23.53 -15.79
C ARG A 658 3.62 24.46 -15.00
N GLU A 659 3.11 25.59 -14.54
CA GLU A 659 3.91 26.64 -13.89
C GLU A 659 4.00 26.49 -12.37
N ARG A 660 2.97 25.94 -11.72
CA ARG A 660 2.83 25.93 -10.24
C ARG A 660 2.58 24.55 -9.65
N GLY A 661 2.49 23.50 -10.47
CA GLY A 661 2.27 22.12 -10.03
C GLY A 661 0.79 21.74 -9.86
N PHE A 662 0.57 20.44 -9.66
CA PHE A 662 -0.76 19.81 -9.64
C PHE A 662 -1.67 20.42 -8.55
N MET A 663 -1.22 20.47 -7.29
CA MET A 663 -2.06 20.89 -6.18
C MET A 663 -2.55 22.35 -6.33
N ALA A 664 -1.76 23.21 -6.97
CA ALA A 664 -2.14 24.60 -7.24
C ALA A 664 -3.28 24.67 -8.27
N ALA A 665 -3.19 23.90 -9.37
CA ALA A 665 -4.25 23.80 -10.37
C ALA A 665 -5.52 23.17 -9.77
N TRP A 666 -5.38 22.06 -9.05
CA TRP A 666 -6.48 21.37 -8.36
C TRP A 666 -7.26 22.30 -7.41
N ARG A 667 -6.58 22.99 -6.49
CA ARG A 667 -7.24 23.90 -5.55
C ARG A 667 -7.92 25.07 -6.24
N HIS A 668 -7.32 25.60 -7.31
CA HIS A 668 -7.93 26.67 -8.10
C HIS A 668 -9.22 26.21 -8.77
N TRP A 669 -9.17 25.08 -9.48
CA TRP A 669 -10.32 24.49 -10.14
C TRP A 669 -11.43 24.13 -9.15
N PHE A 670 -11.08 23.45 -8.06
CA PHE A 670 -12.02 22.99 -7.04
C PHE A 670 -12.80 24.14 -6.39
N ALA A 671 -12.12 25.28 -6.17
CA ALA A 671 -12.74 26.50 -5.67
C ALA A 671 -13.57 27.23 -6.75
N ARG A 672 -13.04 27.39 -7.97
CA ARG A 672 -13.73 28.04 -9.10
C ARG A 672 -15.05 27.34 -9.41
N GLU A 673 -15.03 26.01 -9.45
CA GLU A 673 -16.21 25.20 -9.70
C GLU A 673 -17.09 25.04 -8.46
N ARG A 674 -16.73 25.54 -7.26
CA ARG A 674 -17.52 25.35 -6.03
C ARG A 674 -17.87 23.88 -5.76
N ALA A 675 -16.96 22.96 -6.09
CA ALA A 675 -17.22 21.52 -6.06
C ALA A 675 -17.61 21.04 -4.65
N ALA A 676 -16.95 21.56 -3.61
CA ALA A 676 -17.30 21.26 -2.22
C ALA A 676 -18.75 21.60 -1.88
N GLU A 677 -19.20 22.80 -2.25
CA GLU A 677 -20.55 23.29 -1.93
C GLU A 677 -21.66 22.49 -2.62
N ARG A 678 -21.37 21.92 -3.80
CA ARG A 678 -22.30 21.04 -4.51
C ARG A 678 -22.31 19.61 -3.95
N LEU A 679 -21.16 19.09 -3.56
CA LEU A 679 -21.02 17.72 -3.11
C LEU A 679 -21.51 17.53 -1.66
N LEU A 680 -21.19 18.45 -0.74
CA LEU A 680 -21.55 18.36 0.67
C LEU A 680 -23.04 18.05 0.96
N PRO A 681 -24.01 18.66 0.26
CA PRO A 681 -25.44 18.37 0.48
C PRO A 681 -25.87 16.97 0.01
N LEU A 682 -25.05 16.25 -0.76
CA LEU A 682 -25.38 14.89 -1.20
C LEU A 682 -25.34 13.92 0.00
N PRO A 683 -26.13 12.83 -0.03
CA PRO A 683 -26.14 11.86 1.07
C PRO A 683 -24.78 11.22 1.40
N ASP A 684 -23.84 11.21 0.45
CA ASP A 684 -22.46 10.72 0.54
C ASP A 684 -21.44 11.85 0.33
N GLY A 685 -21.85 13.12 0.49
CA GLY A 685 -21.04 14.29 0.18
C GLY A 685 -19.71 14.38 0.92
N GLU A 686 -19.73 14.16 2.24
CA GLU A 686 -18.52 14.17 3.09
C GLU A 686 -17.52 13.09 2.67
N ARG A 687 -18.01 11.89 2.30
CA ARG A 687 -17.21 10.79 1.75
C ARG A 687 -16.47 11.19 0.50
N ARG A 688 -17.20 11.74 -0.45
CA ARG A 688 -16.63 12.14 -1.75
C ARG A 688 -15.56 13.20 -1.58
N LEU A 689 -15.77 14.18 -0.72
CA LEU A 689 -14.78 15.22 -0.45
C LEU A 689 -13.52 14.67 0.21
N THR A 690 -13.69 13.73 1.15
CA THR A 690 -12.57 13.06 1.80
C THR A 690 -11.75 12.24 0.80
N ASN A 691 -12.41 11.49 -0.09
CA ASN A 691 -11.76 10.73 -1.15
C ASN A 691 -10.99 11.63 -2.11
N LEU A 692 -11.61 12.72 -2.58
CA LEU A 692 -10.97 13.69 -3.48
C LEU A 692 -9.77 14.39 -2.84
N GLY A 693 -9.87 14.76 -1.56
CA GLY A 693 -8.75 15.33 -0.81
C GLY A 693 -7.59 14.35 -0.68
N HIS A 694 -7.89 13.09 -0.33
CA HIS A 694 -6.89 12.02 -0.21
C HIS A 694 -6.22 11.73 -1.56
N LEU A 695 -6.98 11.61 -2.65
CA LEU A 695 -6.45 11.43 -4.01
C LEU A 695 -5.53 12.59 -4.39
N ALA A 696 -5.93 13.84 -4.11
CA ALA A 696 -5.11 15.00 -4.42
C ALA A 696 -3.78 15.01 -3.63
N GLU A 697 -3.78 14.58 -2.37
CA GLU A 697 -2.56 14.45 -1.59
C GLU A 697 -1.63 13.37 -2.15
N LEU A 698 -2.16 12.20 -2.51
CA LEU A 698 -1.38 11.12 -3.13
C LEU A 698 -0.76 11.54 -4.47
N ILE A 699 -1.52 12.23 -5.32
CA ILE A 699 -1.02 12.75 -6.60
C ILE A 699 0.05 13.81 -6.36
N GLN A 700 -0.10 14.67 -5.33
CA GLN A 700 0.90 15.68 -5.00
C GLN A 700 2.21 15.04 -4.50
N GLN A 701 2.13 14.04 -3.62
CA GLN A 701 3.30 13.30 -3.15
C GLN A 701 4.06 12.67 -4.33
N GLU A 702 3.34 12.06 -5.28
CA GLU A 702 3.99 11.43 -6.44
C GLU A 702 4.46 12.41 -7.51
N SER A 703 3.98 13.66 -7.49
CA SER A 703 4.52 14.72 -8.35
C SER A 703 5.95 15.13 -7.99
N GLU A 704 6.41 14.83 -6.77
CA GLU A 704 7.78 15.12 -6.32
C GLU A 704 8.81 14.17 -6.95
N SER A 705 8.42 12.90 -7.15
CA SER A 705 9.27 11.86 -7.75
C SER A 705 9.20 11.87 -9.29
N ARG A 706 8.02 12.19 -9.85
CA ARG A 706 7.74 12.17 -11.30
C ARG A 706 7.60 13.57 -11.86
N GLN A 707 8.68 14.08 -12.46
CA GLN A 707 8.66 15.40 -13.08
C GLN A 707 7.83 15.40 -14.38
N GLY A 708 6.75 16.20 -14.40
CA GLY A 708 5.91 16.44 -15.58
C GLY A 708 4.52 15.80 -15.53
N MET A 709 3.59 16.32 -16.33
CA MET A 709 2.18 15.88 -16.34
C MET A 709 2.00 14.45 -16.85
N ALA A 710 2.68 14.08 -17.94
CA ALA A 710 2.47 12.79 -18.59
C ALA A 710 2.91 11.58 -17.72
N PRO A 711 4.11 11.57 -17.09
CA PRO A 711 4.51 10.49 -16.19
C PRO A 711 3.58 10.37 -14.97
N LEU A 712 3.17 11.49 -14.39
CA LEU A 712 2.25 11.51 -13.24
C LEU A 712 0.85 11.00 -13.62
N LEU A 713 0.34 11.38 -14.79
CA LEU A 713 -0.95 10.93 -15.28
C LEU A 713 -0.93 9.45 -15.65
N ALA A 714 0.15 8.95 -16.26
CA ALA A 714 0.31 7.52 -16.55
C ALA A 714 0.32 6.68 -15.26
N TRP A 715 1.02 7.14 -14.22
CA TRP A 715 0.99 6.52 -12.91
C TRP A 715 -0.43 6.51 -12.32
N PHE A 716 -1.12 7.66 -12.34
CA PHE A 716 -2.47 7.74 -11.77
C PHE A 716 -3.46 6.86 -12.52
N ALA A 717 -3.40 6.85 -13.85
CA ALA A 717 -4.21 5.96 -14.70
C ALA A 717 -3.95 4.48 -14.40
N ALA A 718 -2.68 4.08 -14.22
CA ALA A 718 -2.33 2.72 -13.86
C ALA A 718 -2.89 2.33 -12.47
N ARG A 719 -2.81 3.22 -11.48
CA ARG A 719 -3.37 2.99 -10.14
C ARG A 719 -4.90 2.93 -10.11
N VAL A 720 -5.57 3.68 -10.99
CA VAL A 720 -7.04 3.59 -11.13
C VAL A 720 -7.45 2.30 -11.85
N ALA A 721 -6.66 1.85 -12.82
CA ALA A 721 -6.92 0.59 -13.53
C ALA A 721 -6.64 -0.65 -12.66
N ASP A 722 -5.58 -0.60 -11.85
CA ASP A 722 -5.20 -1.64 -10.90
C ASP A 722 -4.97 -1.04 -9.48
N PRO A 723 -6.05 -0.90 -8.68
CA PRO A 723 -5.97 -0.27 -7.36
C PRO A 723 -5.13 -1.06 -6.37
N PRO A 724 -4.10 -0.45 -5.76
CA PRO A 724 -3.25 -1.13 -4.80
C PRO A 724 -4.03 -1.52 -3.54
N ARG A 725 -3.75 -2.70 -3.00
CA ARG A 725 -4.28 -3.18 -1.71
C ARG A 725 -3.26 -2.84 -0.62
N GLY A 726 -3.45 -1.74 0.09
CA GLY A 726 -2.51 -1.29 1.13
C GLY A 726 -3.07 -0.17 2.03
N GLU A 727 -2.42 0.07 3.17
CA GLU A 727 -2.90 1.02 4.19
C GLU A 727 -2.81 2.49 3.72
N GLU A 728 -1.80 2.86 2.93
CA GLU A 728 -1.61 4.25 2.47
C GLU A 728 -2.71 4.74 1.50
N ALA A 729 -3.27 3.80 0.73
CA ALA A 729 -4.37 4.04 -0.18
C ALA A 729 -5.74 3.72 0.44
N ALA A 730 -5.79 3.24 1.69
CA ALA A 730 -7.05 2.90 2.34
C ALA A 730 -7.88 4.17 2.60
N LEU A 731 -9.18 4.05 2.36
CA LEU A 731 -10.11 5.16 2.53
C LEU A 731 -10.04 5.75 3.96
N ARG A 732 -9.86 7.08 4.06
CA ARG A 732 -9.84 7.80 5.33
C ARG A 732 -11.23 7.81 6.00
N LEU A 733 -11.25 7.94 7.33
CA LEU A 733 -12.47 8.03 8.13
C LEU A 733 -12.93 9.50 8.22
N GLU A 734 -14.23 9.76 8.02
CA GLU A 734 -14.80 11.11 7.89
C GLU A 734 -14.96 11.90 9.20
N SER A 735 -15.18 11.24 10.34
CA SER A 735 -15.02 11.77 11.71
C SER A 735 -15.55 10.71 12.68
N ASP A 736 -14.68 10.14 13.50
CA ASP A 736 -14.93 8.84 14.13
C ASP A 736 -15.87 8.85 15.35
N ALA A 737 -16.25 10.01 15.88
CA ALA A 737 -16.86 10.06 17.20
C ALA A 737 -18.36 9.69 17.23
N ALA A 738 -19.09 9.71 16.11
CA ALA A 738 -20.55 9.61 16.11
C ALA A 738 -21.19 8.53 15.21
N LEU A 739 -20.44 7.81 14.37
CA LEU A 739 -20.98 6.86 13.38
C LEU A 739 -20.96 5.40 13.84
N VAL A 740 -22.00 4.63 13.49
CA VAL A 740 -22.05 3.17 13.75
C VAL A 740 -20.98 2.45 12.95
N LYS A 741 -20.18 1.60 13.60
CA LYS A 741 -19.04 0.94 12.98
C LYS A 741 -19.43 -0.43 12.43
N ILE A 742 -19.38 -0.62 11.12
CA ILE A 742 -19.58 -1.93 10.48
C ILE A 742 -18.19 -2.50 10.21
N VAL A 743 -17.87 -3.64 10.82
CA VAL A 743 -16.54 -4.26 10.77
C VAL A 743 -16.65 -5.75 10.51
N THR A 744 -15.65 -6.31 9.83
CA THR A 744 -15.57 -7.77 9.75
C THR A 744 -15.12 -8.36 11.08
N VAL A 745 -15.50 -9.61 11.37
CA VAL A 745 -15.03 -10.30 12.59
C VAL A 745 -13.49 -10.30 12.67
N HIS A 746 -12.80 -10.51 11.54
CA HIS A 746 -11.34 -10.46 11.45
C HIS A 746 -10.78 -9.10 11.88
N THR A 747 -11.28 -8.02 11.28
CA THR A 747 -10.84 -6.65 11.62
C THR A 747 -11.19 -6.23 13.04
N SER A 748 -12.16 -6.89 13.69
CA SER A 748 -12.55 -6.61 15.08
C SER A 748 -11.60 -7.21 16.12
N LYS A 749 -10.72 -8.13 15.73
CA LYS A 749 -9.72 -8.71 16.64
C LYS A 749 -8.84 -7.60 17.23
N GLY A 750 -8.53 -7.71 18.52
CA GLY A 750 -7.86 -6.63 19.28
C GLY A 750 -8.80 -5.49 19.72
N LEU A 751 -9.78 -5.11 18.89
CA LEU A 751 -10.73 -4.02 19.19
C LEU A 751 -11.76 -4.41 20.26
N GLN A 752 -12.44 -3.39 20.79
CA GLN A 752 -13.53 -3.51 21.76
C GLN A 752 -14.56 -2.39 21.55
N TYR A 753 -15.82 -2.68 21.84
CA TYR A 753 -16.91 -1.73 21.67
C TYR A 753 -17.91 -1.82 22.84
N PRO A 754 -18.48 -0.70 23.31
CA PRO A 754 -19.53 -0.70 24.31
C PRO A 754 -20.71 -1.62 23.97
N VAL A 755 -21.20 -1.55 22.73
CA VAL A 755 -22.33 -2.35 22.23
C VAL A 755 -21.94 -3.04 20.92
N VAL A 756 -22.24 -4.34 20.80
CA VAL A 756 -21.92 -5.16 19.63
C VAL A 756 -23.12 -5.93 19.11
N PHE A 757 -23.28 -5.96 17.79
CA PHE A 757 -24.29 -6.75 17.06
C PHE A 757 -23.62 -7.79 16.17
N CYS A 758 -24.13 -9.03 16.19
CA CYS A 758 -23.69 -10.14 15.34
C CYS A 758 -24.90 -10.76 14.61
N PRO A 759 -25.42 -10.13 13.54
CA PRO A 759 -26.69 -10.51 12.92
C PRO A 759 -26.65 -11.81 12.09
N PHE A 760 -25.48 -12.32 11.72
CA PHE A 760 -25.35 -13.40 10.71
C PHE A 760 -24.67 -14.68 11.24
N LEU A 761 -24.71 -14.94 12.54
CA LEU A 761 -24.03 -16.09 13.16
C LEU A 761 -24.61 -17.46 12.74
N TRP A 762 -25.82 -17.49 12.16
CA TRP A 762 -26.54 -18.70 11.71
C TRP A 762 -26.00 -19.33 10.41
N ASN A 763 -24.99 -18.74 9.78
CA ASN A 763 -24.44 -19.26 8.52
C ASN A 763 -23.51 -20.49 8.72
N GLY A 764 -24.05 -21.69 8.44
CA GLY A 764 -23.33 -22.96 8.54
C GLY A 764 -22.62 -23.46 7.27
N ALA A 765 -22.47 -22.66 6.21
CA ALA A 765 -21.80 -23.13 4.98
C ALA A 765 -20.35 -23.57 5.21
N LEU A 766 -20.03 -24.86 5.06
CA LEU A 766 -18.67 -25.41 5.20
C LEU A 766 -17.96 -25.66 3.87
N GLU A 767 -18.51 -25.16 2.78
CA GLU A 767 -17.93 -25.31 1.44
C GLU A 767 -17.84 -23.94 0.77
N ARG A 768 -16.69 -23.66 0.16
CA ARG A 768 -16.57 -22.54 -0.78
C ARG A 768 -17.05 -23.06 -2.13
N ARG A 769 -18.16 -22.52 -2.64
CA ARG A 769 -18.64 -22.86 -4.00
C ARG A 769 -17.51 -22.61 -5.00
N GLY A 770 -17.13 -23.63 -5.75
CA GLY A 770 -16.07 -23.55 -6.76
C GLY A 770 -14.64 -23.59 -6.21
N ALA A 771 -14.41 -24.12 -5.00
CA ALA A 771 -13.05 -24.35 -4.52
C ALA A 771 -12.38 -25.48 -5.32
N SER A 772 -11.28 -25.16 -5.99
CA SER A 772 -10.48 -26.15 -6.73
C SER A 772 -9.58 -26.99 -5.84
N PHE A 773 -9.29 -26.51 -4.62
CA PHE A 773 -8.40 -27.14 -3.65
C PHE A 773 -9.00 -27.20 -2.25
N TRP A 774 -8.65 -28.26 -1.53
CA TRP A 774 -8.95 -28.50 -0.14
C TRP A 774 -7.65 -28.48 0.67
N SER A 775 -7.58 -27.60 1.66
CA SER A 775 -6.51 -27.58 2.64
C SER A 775 -6.96 -28.33 3.88
N TYR A 776 -6.14 -29.26 4.37
CA TYR A 776 -6.42 -30.08 5.54
C TYR A 776 -5.11 -30.59 6.16
N HIS A 777 -5.21 -31.14 7.36
CA HIS A 777 -4.11 -31.78 8.07
C HIS A 777 -4.30 -33.30 8.08
N ASP A 778 -3.20 -34.03 7.81
CA ASP A 778 -3.09 -35.46 8.06
C ASP A 778 -2.05 -35.67 9.16
N GLY A 779 -2.52 -35.96 10.37
CA GLY A 779 -1.71 -35.78 11.58
C GLY A 779 -1.40 -34.30 11.80
N ASP A 780 -0.12 -33.97 11.97
CA ASP A 780 0.37 -32.59 12.15
C ASP A 780 0.89 -31.96 10.84
N GLU A 781 0.72 -32.65 9.70
CA GLU A 781 1.25 -32.20 8.41
C GLU A 781 0.17 -31.52 7.56
N PRO A 782 0.41 -30.30 7.04
CA PRO A 782 -0.53 -29.62 6.18
C PRO A 782 -0.47 -30.15 4.73
N TRP A 783 -1.63 -30.50 4.19
CA TRP A 783 -1.83 -31.01 2.84
C TRP A 783 -2.75 -30.12 2.01
N LEU A 784 -2.46 -30.09 0.70
CA LEU A 784 -3.31 -29.51 -0.32
C LEU A 784 -3.74 -30.61 -1.29
N ALA A 785 -5.04 -30.85 -1.40
CA ALA A 785 -5.61 -31.79 -2.36
C ALA A 785 -6.56 -31.06 -3.33
N PRO A 786 -6.39 -31.20 -4.65
CA PRO A 786 -7.38 -30.71 -5.59
C PRO A 786 -8.69 -31.52 -5.50
N GLU A 787 -9.80 -30.95 -5.93
CA GLU A 787 -11.12 -31.63 -5.96
C GLU A 787 -11.05 -33.02 -6.62
N ALA A 788 -10.25 -33.16 -7.68
CA ALA A 788 -10.07 -34.42 -8.42
C ALA A 788 -9.27 -35.50 -7.66
N ALA A 789 -8.61 -35.15 -6.56
CA ALA A 789 -7.85 -36.07 -5.68
C ALA A 789 -8.41 -36.12 -4.24
N ALA A 790 -9.47 -35.37 -3.96
CA ALA A 790 -10.08 -35.29 -2.63
C ALA A 790 -11.18 -36.35 -2.49
N ASP A 791 -10.87 -37.41 -1.75
CA ASP A 791 -11.86 -38.39 -1.30
C ASP A 791 -12.77 -37.80 -0.20
N ASP A 792 -13.82 -38.54 0.18
CA ASP A 792 -14.76 -38.10 1.21
C ASP A 792 -14.09 -37.85 2.57
N ALA A 793 -12.99 -38.56 2.88
CA ALA A 793 -12.26 -38.36 4.12
C ALA A 793 -11.50 -37.03 4.12
N VAL A 794 -10.83 -36.68 3.01
CA VAL A 794 -10.18 -35.38 2.80
C VAL A 794 -11.19 -34.24 2.91
N LYS A 795 -12.33 -34.36 2.22
CA LYS A 795 -13.41 -33.35 2.27
C LYS A 795 -13.94 -33.18 3.68
N GLN A 796 -14.15 -34.28 4.41
CA GLN A 796 -14.63 -34.23 5.78
C GLN A 796 -13.62 -33.59 6.74
N ALA A 797 -12.32 -33.89 6.58
CA ALA A 797 -11.25 -33.27 7.37
C ALA A 797 -11.20 -31.75 7.15
N ALA A 798 -11.16 -31.31 5.89
CA ALA A 798 -11.15 -29.88 5.55
C ALA A 798 -12.40 -29.13 6.06
N ARG A 799 -13.59 -29.74 5.94
CA ARG A 799 -14.84 -29.16 6.46
C ARG A 799 -14.83 -29.07 7.99
N SER A 800 -14.24 -30.07 8.67
CA SER A 800 -14.06 -30.07 10.12
C SER A 800 -13.14 -28.94 10.58
N GLU A 801 -11.99 -28.75 9.92
CA GLU A 801 -11.08 -27.64 10.21
C GLU A 801 -11.71 -26.26 9.97
N LEU A 802 -12.51 -26.13 8.90
CA LEU A 802 -13.26 -24.89 8.66
C LEU A 802 -14.30 -24.61 9.74
N LEU A 803 -14.98 -25.64 10.26
CA LEU A 803 -15.88 -25.48 11.41
C LEU A 803 -15.11 -25.09 12.67
N ALA A 804 -13.94 -25.68 12.92
CA ALA A 804 -13.06 -25.32 14.02
C ALA A 804 -12.59 -23.84 13.94
N GLU A 805 -12.28 -23.34 12.75
CA GLU A 805 -12.01 -21.91 12.54
C GLU A 805 -13.26 -21.05 12.77
N LYS A 806 -14.44 -21.46 12.28
CA LYS A 806 -15.69 -20.73 12.54
C LYS A 806 -16.05 -20.64 14.02
N LEU A 807 -15.72 -21.65 14.82
CA LEU A 807 -15.89 -21.63 16.28
C LEU A 807 -15.00 -20.57 16.94
N ARG A 808 -13.75 -20.42 16.46
CA ARG A 808 -12.84 -19.35 16.88
C ARG A 808 -13.32 -17.97 16.44
N LEU A 809 -13.83 -17.84 15.22
CA LEU A 809 -14.49 -16.60 14.74
C LEU A 809 -15.70 -16.22 15.62
N LEU A 810 -16.54 -17.19 15.98
CA LEU A 810 -17.66 -16.97 16.91
C LEU A 810 -17.16 -16.49 18.28
N TYR A 811 -16.11 -17.10 18.83
CA TYR A 811 -15.49 -16.66 20.09
C TYR A 811 -14.97 -15.22 20.00
N VAL A 812 -14.27 -14.87 18.92
CA VAL A 812 -13.80 -13.49 18.68
C VAL A 812 -14.99 -12.53 18.64
N ALA A 813 -16.05 -12.86 17.89
CA ALA A 813 -17.23 -12.02 17.74
C ALA A 813 -17.92 -11.73 19.09
N LEU A 814 -18.14 -12.77 19.91
CA LEU A 814 -18.84 -12.65 21.19
C LEU A 814 -18.00 -12.00 22.31
N THR A 815 -16.70 -11.81 22.09
CA THR A 815 -15.77 -11.23 23.08
C THR A 815 -15.41 -9.77 22.79
N ARG A 816 -16.07 -9.13 21.82
CA ARG A 816 -15.82 -7.71 21.49
C ARG A 816 -16.64 -6.74 22.36
N ALA A 817 -17.80 -7.17 22.86
CA ALA A 817 -18.71 -6.33 23.65
C ALA A 817 -18.18 -6.03 25.05
N GLN A 818 -18.29 -4.78 25.50
CA GLN A 818 -18.02 -4.41 26.88
C GLN A 818 -19.26 -4.52 27.76
N TYR A 819 -20.40 -3.98 27.30
CA TYR A 819 -21.61 -3.84 28.10
C TYR A 819 -22.81 -4.59 27.53
N ARG A 820 -23.00 -4.56 26.21
CA ARG A 820 -24.18 -5.17 25.58
C ARG A 820 -23.87 -5.89 24.27
N GLN A 821 -24.40 -7.10 24.11
CA GLN A 821 -24.25 -7.97 22.95
C GLN A 821 -25.62 -8.35 22.39
N TYR A 822 -25.75 -8.30 21.07
CA TYR A 822 -26.92 -8.77 20.33
C TYR A 822 -26.49 -9.82 19.31
N ILE A 823 -27.22 -10.93 19.24
CA ILE A 823 -27.10 -11.95 18.19
C ILE A 823 -28.46 -12.15 17.52
N ALA A 824 -28.46 -12.61 16.27
CA ALA A 824 -29.68 -13.10 15.62
C ALA A 824 -29.58 -14.60 15.34
N TRP A 825 -30.66 -15.33 15.62
CA TRP A 825 -30.75 -16.78 15.46
C TRP A 825 -32.15 -17.21 14.99
N GLY A 826 -32.26 -18.30 14.26
CA GLY A 826 -33.55 -18.79 13.75
C GLY A 826 -33.38 -20.02 12.86
N TRP A 827 -34.48 -20.66 12.45
CA TRP A 827 -34.43 -21.88 11.62
C TRP A 827 -34.12 -21.58 10.14
N VAL A 828 -32.84 -21.68 9.77
CA VAL A 828 -32.32 -21.28 8.43
C VAL A 828 -31.63 -22.46 7.75
N ARG A 829 -31.66 -22.48 6.40
CA ARG A 829 -30.97 -23.49 5.59
C ARG A 829 -29.48 -23.58 5.93
N GLU A 830 -28.98 -24.81 6.10
CA GLU A 830 -27.61 -25.15 6.53
C GLU A 830 -27.26 -24.71 7.96
N LEU A 831 -28.23 -24.41 8.83
CA LEU A 831 -27.97 -24.06 10.23
C LEU A 831 -27.31 -25.20 11.02
N LYS A 832 -27.55 -26.47 10.66
CA LYS A 832 -27.00 -27.63 11.40
C LYS A 832 -25.48 -27.55 11.57
N THR A 833 -24.77 -27.07 10.56
CA THR A 833 -23.30 -26.93 10.55
C THR A 833 -22.81 -25.53 10.94
N ALA A 834 -23.66 -24.68 11.52
CA ALA A 834 -23.27 -23.39 12.06
C ALA A 834 -22.49 -23.55 13.38
N ALA A 835 -21.52 -22.67 13.62
CA ALA A 835 -20.67 -22.72 14.81
C ALA A 835 -21.48 -22.66 16.12
N LEU A 836 -22.54 -21.86 16.17
CA LEU A 836 -23.38 -21.79 17.38
C LEU A 836 -24.26 -23.04 17.54
N SER A 837 -24.59 -23.76 16.46
CA SER A 837 -25.29 -25.06 16.54
C SER A 837 -24.43 -26.12 17.20
N TRP A 838 -23.12 -26.12 16.94
CA TRP A 838 -22.17 -26.98 17.65
C TRP A 838 -22.22 -26.74 19.16
N LEU A 839 -22.29 -25.49 19.61
CA LEU A 839 -22.26 -25.14 21.03
C LEU A 839 -23.61 -25.35 21.74
N LEU A 840 -24.73 -25.00 21.09
CA LEU A 840 -26.07 -25.02 21.70
C LEU A 840 -26.84 -26.33 21.47
N HIS A 841 -26.74 -26.89 20.27
CA HIS A 841 -27.66 -27.94 19.81
C HIS A 841 -27.01 -29.34 19.76
N ALA A 842 -25.70 -29.42 19.92
CA ALA A 842 -24.92 -30.65 19.74
C ALA A 842 -24.00 -30.99 20.94
N PRO A 843 -24.43 -30.91 22.22
CA PRO A 843 -23.54 -31.05 23.37
C PRO A 843 -22.82 -32.41 23.46
N GLY A 844 -23.39 -33.46 22.88
CA GLY A 844 -22.80 -34.81 22.83
C GLY A 844 -21.98 -35.13 21.56
N ALA A 845 -22.01 -34.30 20.53
CA ALA A 845 -21.25 -34.54 19.30
C ALA A 845 -19.75 -34.32 19.55
N ARG A 846 -18.89 -35.18 18.99
CA ARG A 846 -17.43 -35.11 19.12
C ARG A 846 -16.70 -34.84 17.80
N ASP A 847 -17.40 -34.94 16.68
CA ASP A 847 -16.88 -34.66 15.34
C ASP A 847 -17.97 -34.03 14.45
N LEU A 848 -17.59 -33.58 13.25
CA LEU A 848 -18.50 -33.00 12.28
C LEU A 848 -19.57 -34.01 11.79
N ALA A 849 -19.21 -35.29 11.64
CA ALA A 849 -20.16 -36.31 11.16
C ALA A 849 -21.33 -36.51 12.15
N ALA A 850 -21.05 -36.50 13.45
CA ALA A 850 -22.05 -36.55 14.50
C ALA A 850 -22.94 -35.30 14.52
N LEU A 851 -22.38 -34.11 14.23
CA LEU A 851 -23.16 -32.87 14.09
C LEU A 851 -24.11 -32.94 12.89
N GLU A 852 -23.64 -33.44 11.75
CA GLU A 852 -24.43 -33.58 10.52
C GLU A 852 -25.54 -34.62 10.65
N ALA A 853 -25.31 -35.67 11.44
CA ALA A 853 -26.28 -36.72 11.73
C ALA A 853 -27.38 -36.30 12.74
N LEU A 854 -27.32 -35.08 13.32
CA LEU A 854 -28.35 -34.61 14.23
C LEU A 854 -29.67 -34.33 13.52
N GLU A 855 -30.73 -34.91 14.07
CA GLU A 855 -32.10 -34.54 13.76
C GLU A 855 -32.46 -33.25 14.52
N LEU A 856 -32.56 -32.15 13.77
CA LEU A 856 -32.94 -30.84 14.28
C LEU A 856 -34.14 -30.35 13.49
N ASP A 857 -35.08 -29.72 14.18
CA ASP A 857 -36.18 -28.95 13.61
C ASP A 857 -36.25 -27.54 14.24
N GLY A 858 -37.06 -26.66 13.66
CA GLY A 858 -37.17 -25.27 14.11
C GLY A 858 -37.68 -25.14 15.55
N GLY A 859 -38.57 -26.04 16.00
CA GLY A 859 -39.11 -26.02 17.36
C GLY A 859 -38.06 -26.44 18.39
N MET A 860 -37.24 -27.44 18.08
CA MET A 860 -36.11 -27.85 18.92
C MET A 860 -35.06 -26.74 19.03
N VAL A 861 -34.69 -26.10 17.92
CA VAL A 861 -33.72 -25.00 17.90
C VAL A 861 -34.21 -23.81 18.73
N GLU A 862 -35.49 -23.45 18.60
CA GLU A 862 -36.12 -22.41 19.42
C GLU A 862 -36.11 -22.76 20.90
N ALA A 863 -36.60 -23.96 21.26
CA ALA A 863 -36.71 -24.40 22.65
C ALA A 863 -35.35 -24.43 23.35
N GLN A 864 -34.32 -25.00 22.70
CA GLN A 864 -32.98 -25.09 23.27
C GLN A 864 -32.33 -23.71 23.46
N LEU A 865 -32.53 -22.76 22.53
CA LEU A 865 -32.04 -21.40 22.72
C LEU A 865 -32.79 -20.69 23.86
N ARG A 866 -34.11 -20.85 23.96
CA ARG A 866 -34.91 -20.30 25.06
C ARG A 866 -34.47 -20.85 26.41
N ASP A 867 -34.26 -22.15 26.53
CA ASP A 867 -33.80 -22.81 27.74
C ASP A 867 -32.40 -22.32 28.14
N PHE A 868 -31.49 -22.19 27.17
CA PHE A 868 -30.15 -21.63 27.40
C PHE A 868 -30.22 -20.22 27.98
N LEU A 869 -31.03 -19.34 27.39
CA LEU A 869 -31.18 -17.94 27.84
C LEU A 869 -31.89 -17.86 29.20
N ALA A 870 -32.97 -18.62 29.40
CA ALA A 870 -33.70 -18.66 30.66
C ALA A 870 -32.80 -19.10 31.83
N GLY A 871 -31.87 -20.04 31.58
CA GLY A 871 -30.88 -20.47 32.55
C GLY A 871 -29.87 -19.39 32.97
N ARG A 872 -29.85 -18.21 32.34
CA ARG A 872 -28.96 -17.08 32.68
C ARG A 872 -29.65 -15.97 33.49
N GLY A 873 -30.98 -16.02 33.67
CA GLY A 873 -31.72 -14.99 34.39
C GLY A 873 -31.59 -13.61 33.75
N GLU A 874 -31.29 -12.58 34.54
CA GLU A 874 -31.16 -11.18 34.07
C GLU A 874 -29.95 -10.95 33.14
N ALA A 875 -29.02 -11.90 33.05
CA ALA A 875 -27.84 -11.79 32.21
C ALA A 875 -28.13 -11.95 30.71
N ALA A 876 -29.21 -12.66 30.35
CA ALA A 876 -29.57 -12.91 28.95
C ALA A 876 -31.08 -12.79 28.67
N ARG A 877 -31.44 -12.30 27.49
CA ARG A 877 -32.84 -12.07 27.09
C ARG A 877 -33.15 -12.59 25.70
N TRP A 878 -34.34 -13.16 25.56
CA TRP A 878 -34.96 -13.51 24.28
C TRP A 878 -35.76 -12.32 23.73
N LEU A 879 -35.59 -12.00 22.45
CA LEU A 879 -36.33 -10.95 21.74
C LEU A 879 -37.09 -11.58 20.56
N ALA A 880 -38.42 -11.62 20.65
CA ALA A 880 -39.27 -12.27 19.66
C ALA A 880 -39.48 -11.44 18.38
N GLU A 881 -39.63 -10.12 18.52
CA GLU A 881 -39.74 -9.14 17.43
C GLU A 881 -39.11 -7.81 17.86
N VAL A 882 -38.47 -7.10 16.92
CA VAL A 882 -37.95 -5.75 17.12
C VAL A 882 -38.86 -4.79 16.39
N GLU A 883 -39.57 -3.95 17.14
CA GLU A 883 -40.46 -2.93 16.59
C GLU A 883 -39.72 -2.00 15.60
N PRO A 884 -40.35 -1.64 14.47
CA PRO A 884 -39.78 -0.66 13.54
C PRO A 884 -39.43 0.64 14.26
N SER A 885 -38.20 1.12 14.05
CA SER A 885 -37.71 2.36 14.67
C SER A 885 -36.90 3.17 13.67
N ALA A 886 -37.03 4.49 13.73
CA ALA A 886 -36.24 5.44 12.95
C ALA A 886 -35.62 6.47 13.90
N LEU A 887 -34.44 6.98 13.54
CA LEU A 887 -33.75 8.00 14.33
C LEU A 887 -34.55 9.32 14.25
N ALA A 888 -34.95 9.85 15.40
CA ALA A 888 -35.58 11.17 15.46
C ALA A 888 -34.54 12.25 15.08
N GLY A 889 -34.78 13.00 14.00
CA GLY A 889 -33.83 14.00 13.49
C GLY A 889 -33.60 15.14 14.48
N SER A 890 -32.36 15.29 14.98
CA SER A 890 -31.92 16.50 15.67
C SER A 890 -31.34 17.49 14.66
N HIS A 891 -32.12 18.50 14.30
CA HIS A 891 -31.58 19.66 13.59
C HIS A 891 -30.90 20.57 14.61
N ASP A 892 -29.58 20.48 14.73
CA ASP A 892 -28.82 21.47 15.50
C ASP A 892 -28.92 22.82 14.77
N GLY A 893 -29.40 23.85 15.47
CA GLY A 893 -29.67 25.17 14.90
C GLY A 893 -28.41 25.75 14.26
N GLY A 894 -28.48 26.02 12.95
CA GLY A 894 -27.32 26.35 12.12
C GLY A 894 -26.38 27.40 12.72
N ARG A 895 -25.17 26.97 13.08
CA ARG A 895 -24.06 27.88 13.37
C ARG A 895 -23.66 28.59 12.09
N VAL A 896 -23.70 29.92 12.11
CA VAL A 896 -23.21 30.74 10.99
C VAL A 896 -21.69 30.90 11.14
N TYR A 897 -20.94 30.34 10.20
CA TYR A 897 -19.48 30.51 10.13
C TYR A 897 -19.13 31.59 9.10
N ALA A 898 -18.08 32.38 9.38
CA ALA A 898 -17.52 33.35 8.43
C ALA A 898 -16.00 33.26 8.42
N ALA A 899 -15.39 33.26 7.23
CA ALA A 899 -13.93 33.30 7.10
C ALA A 899 -13.40 34.67 7.53
N ARG A 900 -12.28 34.69 8.26
CA ARG A 900 -11.63 35.94 8.67
C ARG A 900 -11.02 36.63 7.44
N PRO A 901 -11.36 37.91 7.14
CA PRO A 901 -10.79 38.60 5.99
C PRO A 901 -9.29 38.87 6.20
N PHE A 902 -8.49 38.62 5.17
CA PHE A 902 -7.05 38.92 5.20
C PHE A 902 -6.82 40.40 4.85
N ALA A 903 -6.52 41.22 5.86
CA ALA A 903 -6.38 42.68 5.71
C ALA A 903 -4.94 43.17 5.44
N ARG A 904 -3.94 42.28 5.45
CA ARG A 904 -2.53 42.66 5.27
C ARG A 904 -2.23 42.84 3.78
N LYS A 905 -1.56 43.93 3.41
CA LYS A 905 -0.96 44.07 2.08
C LYS A 905 0.28 43.17 1.98
N LEU A 906 0.31 42.30 0.98
CA LEU A 906 1.49 41.51 0.66
C LEU A 906 2.54 42.46 0.06
N TYR A 907 3.73 42.51 0.65
CA TYR A 907 4.86 43.28 0.14
C TYR A 907 5.77 42.35 -0.67
N THR A 908 6.50 42.91 -1.64
CA THR A 908 7.54 42.21 -2.40
C THR A 908 8.58 41.63 -1.41
N PRO A 909 8.88 40.32 -1.46
CA PRO A 909 9.76 39.71 -0.48
C PRO A 909 11.21 40.18 -0.65
N TRP A 910 11.90 40.29 0.48
CA TRP A 910 13.36 40.36 0.54
C TRP A 910 13.94 39.13 -0.19
N ARG A 911 14.85 39.34 -1.14
CA ARG A 911 15.48 38.27 -1.95
C ARG A 911 16.98 38.50 -2.15
N ILE A 912 17.71 37.41 -2.30
CA ILE A 912 19.08 37.42 -2.83
C ILE A 912 18.97 37.22 -4.34
N ALA A 913 19.38 38.23 -5.11
CA ALA A 913 19.38 38.22 -6.57
C ALA A 913 20.80 37.98 -7.10
N SER A 914 20.90 37.41 -8.30
CA SER A 914 22.13 37.36 -9.11
C SER A 914 21.91 38.14 -10.42
N PHE A 915 22.97 38.40 -11.19
CA PHE A 915 22.87 39.01 -12.52
C PHE A 915 21.87 38.24 -13.41
N THR A 916 21.96 36.91 -13.44
CA THR A 916 21.08 36.03 -14.23
C THR A 916 19.60 36.20 -13.86
N SER A 917 19.29 36.51 -12.59
CA SER A 917 17.92 36.77 -12.12
C SER A 917 17.37 38.16 -12.49
N LEU A 918 18.23 39.08 -12.94
CA LEU A 918 17.86 40.44 -13.36
C LEU A 918 17.60 40.55 -14.86
N THR A 919 18.11 39.62 -15.66
CA THR A 919 18.07 39.69 -17.13
C THR A 919 17.08 38.71 -17.75
N HIS A 920 16.48 37.81 -16.97
CA HIS A 920 15.58 36.75 -17.47
C HIS A 920 14.33 36.55 -16.62
N ASP A 921 13.25 36.11 -17.27
CA ASP A 921 11.93 35.85 -16.69
C ASP A 921 12.04 34.88 -15.49
N ALA A 922 11.38 35.24 -14.38
CA ALA A 922 11.67 34.80 -13.00
C ALA A 922 11.32 33.33 -12.67
N GLY A 923 11.37 32.42 -13.64
CA GLY A 923 10.83 31.06 -13.55
C GLY A 923 11.83 29.91 -13.37
N SER A 924 13.14 30.14 -13.23
CA SER A 924 14.10 29.03 -13.07
C SER A 924 14.70 28.98 -11.66
N HIS A 925 14.53 27.85 -10.97
CA HIS A 925 15.09 27.47 -9.66
C HIS A 925 16.64 27.49 -9.58
N LEU A 926 17.33 28.08 -10.55
CA LEU A 926 18.80 28.12 -10.67
C LEU A 926 19.41 29.40 -10.08
N ALA A 927 18.66 30.18 -9.30
CA ALA A 927 19.08 31.48 -8.78
C ALA A 927 20.32 31.44 -7.84
N GLU A 928 20.82 30.25 -7.47
CA GLU A 928 21.97 30.05 -6.58
C GLU A 928 23.23 29.46 -7.26
N ALA A 929 23.21 29.14 -8.56
CA ALA A 929 24.39 28.64 -9.27
C ALA A 929 25.29 29.78 -9.80
N PRO A 930 26.62 29.59 -9.91
CA PRO A 930 27.49 30.55 -10.60
C PRO A 930 27.06 30.71 -12.06
N ASP A 931 27.30 31.90 -12.62
CA ASP A 931 26.80 32.33 -13.93
C ASP A 931 27.60 31.69 -15.08
N TYR A 932 27.47 30.37 -15.27
CA TYR A 932 28.10 29.69 -16.40
C TYR A 932 27.20 29.79 -17.64
N ASP A 933 27.74 30.35 -18.72
CA ASP A 933 27.05 30.71 -19.97
C ASP A 933 25.94 29.71 -20.38
N ARG A 934 24.69 30.16 -20.34
CA ARG A 934 23.53 29.41 -20.84
C ARG A 934 23.36 29.70 -22.33
N ALA A 935 23.39 28.67 -23.17
CA ALA A 935 23.20 28.83 -24.61
C ALA A 935 21.75 29.23 -24.96
N ALA A 936 21.61 30.10 -25.97
CA ALA A 936 20.35 30.34 -26.68
C ALA A 936 19.75 29.02 -27.21
N ARG A 937 18.42 28.93 -27.22
CA ARG A 937 17.64 27.78 -27.71
C ARG A 937 18.22 27.20 -29.00
N GLN A 938 18.40 25.88 -29.03
CA GLN A 938 18.75 25.13 -30.24
C GLN A 938 17.74 25.41 -31.36
N ALA A 939 18.17 26.11 -32.41
CA ALA A 939 17.61 25.89 -33.73
C ALA A 939 18.20 24.57 -34.25
N ALA A 940 17.34 23.67 -34.73
CA ALA A 940 17.74 22.40 -35.33
C ALA A 940 18.77 22.66 -36.45
N ALA A 941 19.96 22.10 -36.32
CA ALA A 941 20.99 22.18 -37.35
C ALA A 941 20.79 21.05 -38.37
N GLU A 942 20.82 21.40 -39.65
CA GLU A 942 20.93 20.44 -40.76
C GLU A 942 22.25 19.65 -40.68
N PRO A 943 22.28 18.38 -41.12
CA PRO A 943 23.49 17.57 -41.08
C PRO A 943 24.44 18.00 -42.19
N ALA A 944 25.61 18.52 -41.84
CA ALA A 944 26.75 18.70 -42.75
C ALA A 944 28.00 18.02 -42.17
N ALA A 945 28.82 17.50 -43.11
CA ALA A 945 30.12 16.81 -43.05
C ALA A 945 30.88 16.69 -41.72
N GLU A 946 31.68 15.62 -41.58
CA GLU A 946 32.53 15.32 -40.41
C GLU A 946 33.13 16.60 -39.78
N PRO A 947 32.72 16.96 -38.55
CA PRO A 947 33.08 18.25 -37.99
C PRO A 947 34.56 18.23 -37.63
N ALA A 948 35.32 19.21 -38.14
CA ALA A 948 36.65 19.48 -37.62
C ALA A 948 36.54 19.74 -36.11
N ARG A 949 37.31 19.01 -35.30
CA ARG A 949 37.31 19.11 -33.84
C ARG A 949 38.22 20.26 -33.42
N ASP A 950 37.74 21.48 -33.66
CA ASP A 950 38.46 22.73 -33.45
C ASP A 950 37.83 23.57 -32.31
N ARG A 951 38.48 24.69 -31.97
CA ARG A 951 38.03 25.62 -30.92
C ARG A 951 36.62 26.18 -31.14
N PHE A 952 36.20 26.39 -32.40
CA PHE A 952 34.90 26.97 -32.71
C PHE A 952 33.79 25.95 -32.51
N ARG A 953 34.07 24.68 -32.80
CA ARG A 953 33.12 23.57 -32.68
C ARG A 953 33.18 22.81 -31.36
N PHE A 954 34.03 23.23 -30.42
CA PHE A 954 33.99 22.71 -29.05
C PHE A 954 32.54 22.70 -28.51
N PRO A 955 32.11 21.66 -27.77
CA PRO A 955 30.72 21.52 -27.31
C PRO A 955 30.14 22.82 -26.74
N ARG A 956 28.86 23.08 -27.00
CA ARG A 956 28.15 24.31 -26.58
C ARG A 956 27.35 24.07 -25.29
N GLY A 957 27.05 25.15 -24.58
CA GLY A 957 26.17 25.14 -23.39
C GLY A 957 26.92 25.17 -22.05
N ALA A 958 26.15 25.33 -20.97
CA ALA A 958 26.68 25.60 -19.62
C ALA A 958 27.71 24.55 -19.16
N LYS A 959 27.48 23.27 -19.45
CA LYS A 959 28.41 22.18 -19.10
C LYS A 959 29.80 22.35 -19.73
N ALA A 960 29.86 22.84 -20.97
CA ALA A 960 31.11 23.13 -21.66
C ALA A 960 31.78 24.40 -21.10
N GLY A 961 30.98 25.42 -20.76
CA GLY A 961 31.46 26.63 -20.08
C GLY A 961 32.11 26.33 -18.73
N VAL A 962 31.42 25.58 -17.85
CA VAL A 962 31.94 25.11 -16.55
C VAL A 962 33.25 24.36 -16.74
N CYS A 963 33.31 23.46 -17.71
CA CYS A 963 34.52 22.68 -17.99
C CYS A 963 35.72 23.58 -18.33
N LEU A 964 35.52 24.65 -19.12
CA LEU A 964 36.59 25.58 -19.49
C LEU A 964 36.99 26.50 -18.33
N HIS A 965 36.04 26.97 -17.54
CA HIS A 965 36.27 27.79 -16.34
C HIS A 965 37.09 27.03 -15.29
N GLU A 966 36.70 25.78 -15.01
CA GLU A 966 37.42 24.89 -14.08
C GLU A 966 38.89 24.72 -14.48
N ILE A 967 39.20 24.71 -15.79
CA ILE A 967 40.59 24.62 -16.24
C ILE A 967 41.35 25.89 -15.86
N PHE A 968 40.81 27.09 -16.10
CA PHE A 968 41.46 28.35 -15.71
C PHE A 968 41.63 28.49 -14.20
N GLU A 969 40.71 27.93 -13.41
CA GLU A 969 40.80 27.92 -11.95
C GLU A 969 41.96 27.06 -11.42
N ASN A 970 42.25 25.95 -12.10
CA ASN A 970 43.16 24.92 -11.60
C ASN A 970 44.55 24.93 -12.25
N ILE A 971 44.86 25.91 -13.13
CA ILE A 971 46.18 26.05 -13.77
C ILE A 971 46.95 27.28 -13.28
N GLY A 972 48.27 27.15 -13.23
CA GLY A 972 49.18 28.30 -13.26
C GLY A 972 49.10 28.97 -14.64
N PHE A 973 48.98 30.30 -14.72
CA PHE A 973 48.99 30.95 -16.05
C PHE A 973 50.34 30.82 -16.75
N GLY A 974 51.43 30.65 -16.00
CA GLY A 974 52.76 30.33 -16.50
C GLY A 974 53.04 28.84 -16.71
N ALA A 975 52.03 27.96 -16.57
CA ALA A 975 52.18 26.53 -16.78
C ALA A 975 52.74 26.18 -18.17
N ASP A 976 53.45 25.06 -18.25
CA ASP A 976 53.89 24.52 -19.54
C ASP A 976 52.75 23.80 -20.27
N GLU A 977 53.00 23.41 -21.52
CA GLU A 977 51.96 22.78 -22.35
C GLU A 977 51.56 21.39 -21.83
N ASP A 978 52.46 20.67 -21.16
CA ASP A 978 52.19 19.34 -20.62
C ASP A 978 51.25 19.43 -19.40
N GLU A 979 51.48 20.41 -18.51
CA GLU A 979 50.61 20.71 -17.38
C GLU A 979 49.21 21.15 -17.82
N ILE A 980 49.12 22.01 -18.84
CA ILE A 980 47.84 22.45 -19.41
C ILE A 980 47.11 21.27 -20.05
N ARG A 981 47.82 20.43 -20.83
CA ARG A 981 47.23 19.24 -21.45
C ARG A 981 46.69 18.28 -20.41
N ALA A 982 47.42 18.06 -19.32
CA ALA A 982 46.96 17.23 -18.20
C ALA A 982 45.72 17.83 -17.50
N ALA A 983 45.67 19.15 -17.30
CA ALA A 983 44.52 19.82 -16.71
C ALA A 983 43.27 19.72 -17.60
N VAL A 984 43.42 19.96 -18.91
CA VAL A 984 42.33 19.85 -19.89
C VAL A 984 41.81 18.40 -19.94
N ALA A 985 42.70 17.40 -20.01
CA ALA A 985 42.30 15.99 -20.03
C ALA A 985 41.47 15.59 -18.79
N ARG A 986 41.89 16.05 -17.61
CA ARG A 986 41.15 15.80 -16.36
C ARG A 986 39.77 16.47 -16.35
N ALA A 987 39.69 17.73 -16.80
CA ALA A 987 38.42 18.46 -16.85
C ALA A 987 37.45 17.84 -17.87
N LEU A 988 37.92 17.49 -19.07
CA LEU A 988 37.10 16.81 -20.09
C LEU A 988 36.53 15.49 -19.55
N ALA A 989 37.37 14.65 -18.94
CA ALA A 989 36.93 13.39 -18.35
C ALA A 989 35.89 13.59 -17.23
N ARG A 990 36.11 14.56 -16.33
CA ARG A 990 35.20 14.91 -15.22
C ARG A 990 33.83 15.38 -15.73
N HIS A 991 33.82 16.15 -16.81
CA HIS A 991 32.60 16.63 -17.44
C HIS A 991 32.09 15.69 -18.54
N GLY A 992 32.64 14.50 -18.72
CA GLY A 992 32.17 13.51 -19.70
C GLY A 992 32.25 13.95 -21.17
N PHE A 993 33.26 14.76 -21.52
CA PHE A 993 33.65 15.03 -22.90
C PHE A 993 34.74 14.04 -23.32
N GLY A 994 34.66 13.54 -24.56
CA GLY A 994 35.62 12.57 -25.09
C GLY A 994 37.03 13.14 -25.29
N GLU A 995 38.03 12.26 -25.27
CA GLU A 995 39.45 12.60 -25.41
C GLU A 995 39.75 13.27 -26.76
N GLU A 996 38.90 13.07 -27.76
CA GLU A 996 38.99 13.74 -29.05
C GLU A 996 38.91 15.28 -29.00
N TRP A 997 38.42 15.85 -27.90
CA TRP A 997 38.35 17.30 -27.69
C TRP A 997 39.58 17.86 -26.97
N LEU A 998 40.55 17.02 -26.60
CA LEU A 998 41.72 17.42 -25.83
C LEU A 998 42.52 18.51 -26.56
N ASP A 999 42.79 18.32 -27.86
CA ASP A 999 43.58 19.27 -28.63
C ASP A 999 42.85 20.61 -28.78
N ALA A 1000 41.54 20.60 -29.06
CA ALA A 1000 40.71 21.81 -29.11
C ALA A 1000 40.63 22.53 -27.76
N GLY A 1001 40.52 21.78 -26.66
CA GLY A 1001 40.54 22.32 -25.30
C GLY A 1001 41.90 22.96 -24.96
N CYS A 1002 43.01 22.28 -25.25
CA CYS A 1002 44.36 22.84 -25.06
C CYS A 1002 44.54 24.12 -25.87
N ASP A 1003 44.09 24.10 -27.12
CA ASP A 1003 44.15 25.23 -28.05
C ASP A 1003 43.34 26.44 -27.54
N LEU A 1004 42.14 26.24 -26.99
CA LEU A 1004 41.34 27.29 -26.34
C LEU A 1004 42.07 27.93 -25.15
N ILE A 1005 42.66 27.12 -24.28
CA ILE A 1005 43.34 27.59 -23.08
C ILE A 1005 44.65 28.30 -23.43
N LEU A 1006 45.50 27.68 -24.24
CA LEU A 1006 46.80 28.23 -24.64
C LEU A 1006 46.65 29.55 -25.40
N SER A 1007 45.69 29.64 -26.33
CA SER A 1007 45.49 30.90 -27.06
C SER A 1007 44.94 32.01 -26.17
N THR A 1008 44.13 31.68 -25.17
CA THR A 1008 43.65 32.66 -24.18
C THR A 1008 44.79 33.15 -23.29
N LEU A 1009 45.66 32.26 -22.80
CA LEU A 1009 46.81 32.63 -21.97
C LEU A 1009 47.82 33.52 -22.74
N ASN A 1010 48.04 33.22 -24.01
CA ASN A 1010 48.99 33.96 -24.85
C ASN A 1010 48.39 35.23 -25.48
N ALA A 1011 47.08 35.44 -25.39
CA ALA A 1011 46.42 36.64 -25.91
C ALA A 1011 46.86 37.90 -25.13
N GLU A 1012 46.99 39.00 -25.88
CA GLU A 1012 47.28 40.31 -25.31
C GLU A 1012 46.00 40.92 -24.73
N ILE A 1013 45.93 41.03 -23.41
CA ILE A 1013 44.77 41.56 -22.69
C ILE A 1013 44.83 43.09 -22.57
N ALA A 1014 46.01 43.68 -22.70
CA ALA A 1014 46.25 45.12 -22.80
C ALA A 1014 47.58 45.38 -23.52
N PRO A 1015 47.84 46.59 -24.06
CA PRO A 1015 49.09 46.89 -24.76
C PRO A 1015 50.34 46.47 -23.97
N GLY A 1016 51.07 45.47 -24.45
CA GLY A 1016 52.27 44.90 -23.85
C GLY A 1016 52.04 43.96 -22.65
N ALA A 1017 50.83 43.45 -22.43
CA ALA A 1017 50.49 42.58 -21.29
C ALA A 1017 49.70 41.35 -21.71
N ARG A 1018 50.20 40.15 -21.35
CA ARG A 1018 49.54 38.85 -21.60
C ARG A 1018 49.12 38.17 -20.32
N LEU A 1019 48.09 37.34 -20.41
CA LEU A 1019 47.58 36.61 -19.24
C LEU A 1019 48.62 35.61 -18.68
N ARG A 1020 49.41 34.98 -19.56
CA ARG A 1020 50.51 34.06 -19.21
C ARG A 1020 51.62 34.70 -18.36
N GLU A 1021 51.73 36.02 -18.37
CA GLU A 1021 52.77 36.77 -17.64
C GLU A 1021 52.31 37.20 -16.24
N VAL A 1022 51.04 36.97 -15.89
CA VAL A 1022 50.48 37.30 -14.58
C VAL A 1022 50.94 36.27 -13.56
N ALA A 1023 51.70 36.73 -12.56
CA ALA A 1023 52.15 35.89 -11.46
C ALA A 1023 50.99 35.46 -10.53
N ASP A 1024 51.11 34.29 -9.90
CA ASP A 1024 50.05 33.74 -9.02
C ASP A 1024 49.66 34.67 -7.86
N GLY A 1025 50.62 35.39 -7.28
CA GLY A 1025 50.35 36.36 -6.21
C GLY A 1025 49.71 37.68 -6.67
N LYS A 1026 49.46 37.84 -7.98
CA LYS A 1026 48.89 39.04 -8.62
C LYS A 1026 47.54 38.77 -9.28
N ARG A 1027 46.89 37.65 -8.96
CA ARG A 1027 45.55 37.28 -9.42
C ARG A 1027 44.64 36.84 -8.28
N LEU A 1028 43.36 37.14 -8.42
CA LEU A 1028 42.26 36.59 -7.63
C LEU A 1028 41.32 35.89 -8.62
N ILE A 1029 41.20 34.58 -8.47
CA ILE A 1029 40.31 33.73 -9.26
C ILE A 1029 38.99 33.59 -8.50
N GLU A 1030 37.86 33.64 -9.22
CA GLU A 1030 36.50 33.53 -8.67
C GLU A 1030 36.26 34.43 -7.44
N LEU A 1031 36.48 35.74 -7.58
CA LEU A 1031 36.22 36.68 -6.49
C LEU A 1031 34.71 36.80 -6.24
N GLU A 1032 34.23 36.15 -5.18
CA GLU A 1032 32.84 36.25 -4.70
C GLU A 1032 32.55 37.61 -4.05
N PHE A 1033 31.38 38.18 -4.36
CA PHE A 1033 30.86 39.35 -3.66
C PHE A 1033 29.38 39.19 -3.27
N THR A 1034 28.99 39.92 -2.22
CA THR A 1034 27.60 40.05 -1.79
C THR A 1034 27.32 41.52 -1.45
N LEU A 1035 26.53 42.19 -2.28
CA LEU A 1035 26.23 43.61 -2.17
C LEU A 1035 24.84 43.84 -1.57
N PRO A 1036 24.69 44.63 -0.49
CA PRO A 1036 23.37 44.99 0.00
C PRO A 1036 22.68 45.95 -0.99
N VAL A 1037 21.39 45.67 -1.25
CA VAL A 1037 20.52 46.43 -2.15
C VAL A 1037 19.26 46.83 -1.39
N LYS A 1038 19.11 48.12 -1.08
CA LYS A 1038 17.91 48.61 -0.38
C LYS A 1038 16.66 48.53 -1.26
N GLN A 1039 16.74 49.08 -2.47
CA GLN A 1039 15.70 48.97 -3.49
C GLN A 1039 16.31 49.26 -4.88
N LEU A 1040 16.37 48.26 -5.75
CA LEU A 1040 16.73 48.43 -7.15
C LEU A 1040 15.45 48.38 -7.99
N ASP A 1041 15.04 49.54 -8.50
CA ASP A 1041 13.92 49.67 -9.42
C ASP A 1041 14.41 49.59 -10.87
N VAL A 1042 13.75 48.77 -11.70
CA VAL A 1042 14.13 48.58 -13.11
C VAL A 1042 13.98 49.87 -13.91
N GLY A 1043 12.93 50.65 -13.69
CA GLY A 1043 12.71 51.94 -14.37
C GLY A 1043 13.80 52.95 -14.04
N ALA A 1044 14.19 53.04 -12.75
CA ALA A 1044 15.30 53.88 -12.32
C ALA A 1044 16.66 53.43 -12.89
N LEU A 1045 16.90 52.11 -12.97
CA LEU A 1045 18.10 51.55 -13.59
C LEU A 1045 18.16 51.89 -15.09
N ILE A 1046 17.07 51.67 -15.82
CA ILE A 1046 16.96 52.04 -17.25
C ILE A 1046 17.23 53.53 -17.43
N ALA A 1047 16.63 54.39 -16.61
CA ALA A 1047 16.82 55.84 -16.69
C ALA A 1047 18.29 56.26 -16.49
N VAL A 1048 19.05 55.57 -15.63
CA VAL A 1048 20.50 55.80 -15.50
C VAL A 1048 21.24 55.30 -16.74
N LEU A 1049 20.98 54.07 -17.20
CA LEU A 1049 21.70 53.49 -18.34
C LEU A 1049 21.45 54.24 -19.67
N GLN A 1050 20.29 54.87 -19.83
CA GLN A 1050 19.92 55.62 -21.06
C GLN A 1050 20.60 56.99 -21.19
N LYS A 1051 21.15 57.55 -20.11
CA LYS A 1051 21.66 58.92 -20.10
C LYS A 1051 22.94 59.05 -20.94
N PRO A 1052 22.98 59.89 -22.00
CA PRO A 1052 24.17 60.05 -22.83
C PRO A 1052 25.39 60.58 -22.06
N GLU A 1053 25.17 61.37 -21.00
CA GLU A 1053 26.20 61.93 -20.11
C GLU A 1053 27.01 60.87 -19.34
N HIS A 1054 26.51 59.63 -19.28
CA HIS A 1054 27.19 58.51 -18.62
C HIS A 1054 28.09 57.70 -19.57
N GLY A 1055 28.04 57.97 -20.87
CA GLY A 1055 28.99 57.44 -21.85
C GLY A 1055 28.82 55.96 -22.25
N LEU A 1056 27.72 55.30 -21.86
CA LEU A 1056 27.43 53.91 -22.24
C LEU A 1056 27.15 53.81 -23.76
N ALA A 1057 27.73 52.85 -24.48
CA ALA A 1057 27.56 52.74 -25.94
C ALA A 1057 26.09 52.54 -26.38
N GLU A 1058 25.74 53.01 -27.58
CA GLU A 1058 24.36 52.97 -28.11
C GLU A 1058 23.73 51.57 -28.14
N PRO A 1059 24.42 50.49 -28.58
CA PRO A 1059 23.85 49.14 -28.56
C PRO A 1059 23.46 48.68 -27.14
N PHE A 1060 24.23 49.06 -26.12
CA PHE A 1060 23.95 48.71 -24.73
C PHE A 1060 22.78 49.52 -24.15
N ARG A 1061 22.65 50.80 -24.56
CA ARG A 1061 21.46 51.59 -24.22
C ARG A 1061 20.20 50.96 -24.82
N GLN A 1062 20.23 50.57 -26.09
CA GLN A 1062 19.07 49.93 -26.72
C GLN A 1062 18.68 48.62 -26.02
N ALA A 1063 19.66 47.78 -25.68
CA ALA A 1063 19.42 46.57 -24.89
C ALA A 1063 18.86 46.90 -23.49
N ALA A 1064 19.39 47.91 -22.80
CA ALA A 1064 18.91 48.32 -21.48
C ALA A 1064 17.44 48.74 -21.47
N ALA A 1065 16.92 49.32 -22.56
CA ALA A 1065 15.51 49.69 -22.65
C ALA A 1065 14.55 48.49 -22.59
N ALA A 1066 15.03 47.28 -22.87
CA ALA A 1066 14.25 46.04 -22.87
C ALA A 1066 14.30 45.26 -21.54
N LEU A 1067 14.98 45.77 -20.50
CA LEU A 1067 15.03 45.13 -19.19
C LEU A 1067 13.65 45.10 -18.53
N ASP A 1068 13.21 43.92 -18.10
CA ASP A 1068 11.93 43.73 -17.41
C ASP A 1068 12.10 42.76 -16.22
N PHE A 1069 12.23 43.31 -15.01
CA PHE A 1069 12.31 42.54 -13.77
C PHE A 1069 11.66 43.28 -12.59
N ALA A 1070 11.09 42.52 -11.64
CA ALA A 1070 10.49 43.07 -10.43
C ALA A 1070 11.54 43.74 -9.52
N SER A 1071 11.19 44.85 -8.87
CA SER A 1071 12.11 45.59 -7.99
C SER A 1071 12.78 44.67 -6.96
N VAL A 1072 14.11 44.79 -6.81
CA VAL A 1072 14.89 43.95 -5.89
C VAL A 1072 15.11 44.66 -4.57
N GLN A 1073 14.81 43.99 -3.46
CA GLN A 1073 15.21 44.40 -2.11
C GLN A 1073 15.93 43.21 -1.45
N GLY A 1074 17.12 43.44 -0.89
CA GLY A 1074 17.91 42.39 -0.24
C GLY A 1074 19.39 42.46 -0.59
N TYR A 1075 19.92 41.45 -1.27
CA TYR A 1075 21.32 41.37 -1.67
C TYR A 1075 21.49 41.02 -3.14
N LEU A 1076 22.60 41.43 -3.72
CA LEU A 1076 23.06 41.03 -5.04
C LEU A 1076 24.35 40.22 -4.89
N LYS A 1077 24.33 38.96 -5.31
CA LYS A 1077 25.48 38.04 -5.25
C LYS A 1077 26.07 37.82 -6.65
N GLY A 1078 27.39 37.66 -6.73
CA GLY A 1078 28.06 37.28 -7.96
C GLY A 1078 29.50 36.82 -7.73
N PHE A 1079 30.09 36.24 -8.77
CA PHE A 1079 31.49 35.79 -8.83
C PHE A 1079 32.15 36.49 -10.01
N ILE A 1080 33.37 36.98 -9.81
CA ILE A 1080 34.19 37.57 -10.88
C ILE A 1080 35.28 36.56 -11.23
N ASP A 1081 35.29 36.03 -12.45
CA ASP A 1081 36.19 34.93 -12.84
C ASP A 1081 37.66 35.23 -12.53
N LEU A 1082 38.11 36.45 -12.86
CA LEU A 1082 39.48 36.86 -12.60
C LEU A 1082 39.60 38.37 -12.35
N VAL A 1083 40.30 38.73 -11.28
CA VAL A 1083 40.87 40.07 -11.08
C VAL A 1083 42.38 39.93 -11.03
N CYS A 1084 43.11 40.58 -11.93
CA CYS A 1084 44.57 40.48 -11.97
C CYS A 1084 45.28 41.82 -12.16
N GLU A 1085 46.52 41.90 -11.69
CA GLU A 1085 47.43 43.02 -11.93
C GLU A 1085 48.36 42.69 -13.09
N ALA A 1086 48.31 43.51 -14.15
CA ALA A 1086 49.19 43.40 -15.31
C ALA A 1086 49.71 44.79 -15.70
N GLY A 1087 51.02 44.94 -15.93
CA GLY A 1087 51.61 46.24 -16.28
C GLY A 1087 51.35 47.36 -15.25
N GLY A 1088 51.22 47.01 -13.97
CA GLY A 1088 50.94 47.97 -12.88
C GLY A 1088 49.49 48.46 -12.80
N ARG A 1089 48.56 47.84 -13.54
CA ARG A 1089 47.12 48.14 -13.50
C ARG A 1089 46.29 46.89 -13.20
N TYR A 1090 45.16 47.06 -12.52
CA TYR A 1090 44.21 46.00 -12.22
C TYR A 1090 43.15 45.87 -13.30
N TYR A 1091 42.91 44.65 -13.78
CA TYR A 1091 41.89 44.34 -14.77
C TYR A 1091 40.84 43.42 -14.17
N LEU A 1092 39.60 43.65 -14.56
CA LEU A 1092 38.51 42.69 -14.37
C LEU A 1092 38.40 41.84 -15.63
N ILE A 1093 38.47 40.53 -15.50
CA ILE A 1093 38.44 39.57 -16.59
C ILE A 1093 37.32 38.57 -16.36
N ASP A 1094 36.58 38.27 -17.42
CA ASP A 1094 35.51 37.27 -17.44
C ASP A 1094 35.63 36.44 -18.73
N TYR A 1095 35.56 35.11 -18.60
CA TYR A 1095 35.78 34.16 -19.68
C TYR A 1095 34.43 33.77 -20.31
N LYS A 1096 34.25 34.10 -21.58
CA LYS A 1096 33.03 33.84 -22.33
C LYS A 1096 33.22 32.67 -23.29
N SER A 1097 32.47 31.58 -23.07
CA SER A 1097 32.53 30.37 -23.90
C SER A 1097 31.59 30.39 -25.10
N ASN A 1098 30.90 31.52 -25.32
CA ASN A 1098 29.84 31.70 -26.32
C ASN A 1098 30.30 31.37 -27.75
N HIS A 1099 29.40 30.73 -28.50
CA HIS A 1099 29.55 30.52 -29.93
C HIS A 1099 28.91 31.69 -30.69
N LEU A 1100 29.73 32.43 -31.44
CA LEU A 1100 29.29 33.56 -32.28
C LEU A 1100 29.37 33.23 -33.77
N GLY A 1101 30.16 32.22 -34.14
CA GLY A 1101 30.36 31.73 -35.51
C GLY A 1101 31.51 30.73 -35.58
N ASP A 1102 31.81 30.23 -36.79
CA ASP A 1102 32.79 29.17 -37.04
C ASP A 1102 34.15 29.70 -37.53
N ASP A 1103 34.38 31.01 -37.45
CA ASP A 1103 35.63 31.68 -37.84
C ASP A 1103 35.94 32.90 -36.96
N TYR A 1104 37.15 33.46 -37.09
CA TYR A 1104 37.57 34.65 -36.34
C TYR A 1104 36.79 35.93 -36.69
N GLY A 1105 36.18 36.01 -37.88
CA GLY A 1105 35.35 37.15 -38.29
C GLY A 1105 34.15 37.35 -37.36
N ALA A 1106 33.58 36.26 -36.85
CA ALA A 1106 32.50 36.30 -35.87
C ALA A 1106 32.92 36.80 -34.47
N TYR A 1107 34.22 36.94 -34.21
CA TYR A 1107 34.77 37.36 -32.92
C TYR A 1107 35.53 38.70 -32.98
N ARG A 1108 35.27 39.50 -34.02
CA ARG A 1108 35.76 40.89 -34.13
C ARG A 1108 34.89 41.86 -33.34
N GLU A 1109 35.42 43.06 -33.12
CA GLU A 1109 34.85 44.10 -32.26
C GLU A 1109 33.34 44.33 -32.45
N ASP A 1110 32.85 44.51 -33.68
CA ASP A 1110 31.42 44.74 -33.96
C ASP A 1110 30.53 43.58 -33.46
N SER A 1111 30.96 42.34 -33.70
CA SER A 1111 30.22 41.13 -33.28
C SER A 1111 30.26 40.96 -31.75
N LEU A 1112 31.39 41.27 -31.12
CA LEU A 1112 31.53 41.21 -29.66
C LEU A 1112 30.64 42.26 -28.98
N VAL A 1113 30.56 43.48 -29.51
CA VAL A 1113 29.66 44.52 -29.00
C VAL A 1113 28.20 44.07 -29.06
N GLN A 1114 27.78 43.45 -30.17
CA GLN A 1114 26.41 42.92 -30.28
C GLN A 1114 26.16 41.76 -29.32
N ALA A 1115 27.13 40.87 -29.11
CA ALA A 1115 27.01 39.78 -28.14
C ALA A 1115 26.87 40.30 -26.71
N VAL A 1116 27.70 41.27 -26.32
CA VAL A 1116 27.64 41.92 -24.98
C VAL A 1116 26.33 42.67 -24.77
N ALA A 1117 25.77 43.28 -25.82
CA ALA A 1117 24.45 43.91 -25.76
C ALA A 1117 23.33 42.88 -25.60
N ARG A 1118 23.33 41.83 -26.44
CA ARG A 1118 22.26 40.82 -26.50
C ARG A 1118 22.15 40.00 -25.23
N GLU A 1119 23.29 39.58 -24.66
CA GLU A 1119 23.32 38.78 -23.42
C GLU A 1119 23.28 39.65 -22.15
N HIS A 1120 23.12 40.97 -22.31
CA HIS A 1120 23.18 41.96 -21.22
C HIS A 1120 24.45 41.93 -20.38
N TYR A 1121 25.57 41.38 -20.90
CA TYR A 1121 26.84 41.34 -20.16
C TYR A 1121 27.35 42.75 -19.81
N TYR A 1122 26.83 43.80 -20.47
CA TYR A 1122 27.13 45.16 -20.04
C TYR A 1122 26.66 45.47 -18.61
N LEU A 1123 25.50 44.93 -18.21
CA LEU A 1123 24.99 45.07 -16.85
C LEU A 1123 25.82 44.21 -15.86
N GLN A 1124 26.30 43.05 -16.31
CA GLN A 1124 27.16 42.16 -15.51
C GLN A 1124 28.45 42.86 -15.08
N TYR A 1125 29.25 43.38 -16.02
CA TYR A 1125 30.50 44.04 -15.63
C TYR A 1125 30.24 45.32 -14.84
N LEU A 1126 29.16 46.07 -15.11
CA LEU A 1126 28.84 47.27 -14.34
C LEU A 1126 28.57 46.94 -12.87
N ILE A 1127 27.83 45.86 -12.61
CA ILE A 1127 27.62 45.32 -11.26
C ILE A 1127 28.96 44.90 -10.64
N TYR A 1128 29.78 44.15 -11.38
CA TYR A 1128 31.06 43.66 -10.89
C TYR A 1128 32.04 44.81 -10.58
N LEU A 1129 32.05 45.87 -11.38
CA LEU A 1129 32.84 47.07 -11.14
C LEU A 1129 32.39 47.81 -9.89
N VAL A 1130 31.09 47.92 -9.63
CA VAL A 1130 30.59 48.50 -8.37
C VAL A 1130 31.05 47.65 -7.18
N ALA A 1131 30.98 46.31 -7.30
CA ALA A 1131 31.46 45.39 -6.28
C ALA A 1131 32.97 45.56 -6.03
N LEU A 1132 33.76 45.56 -7.10
CA LEU A 1132 35.21 45.67 -7.04
C LEU A 1132 35.65 47.04 -6.52
N ARG A 1133 34.99 48.13 -6.92
CA ARG A 1133 35.29 49.48 -6.42
C ARG A 1133 35.00 49.60 -4.93
N ARG A 1134 33.90 49.02 -4.43
CA ARG A 1134 33.64 48.91 -2.98
C ARG A 1134 34.69 48.06 -2.27
N TYR A 1135 35.16 46.97 -2.91
CA TYR A 1135 36.21 46.10 -2.38
C TYR A 1135 37.56 46.83 -2.21
N PHE A 1136 37.95 47.66 -3.19
CA PHE A 1136 39.14 48.52 -3.13
C PHE A 1136 39.00 49.59 -2.04
N ALA A 1137 37.85 50.29 -2.01
CA ALA A 1137 37.58 51.32 -1.02
C ALA A 1137 37.61 50.78 0.42
N ALA A 1138 37.07 49.58 0.66
CA ALA A 1138 37.09 48.92 1.96
C ALA A 1138 38.52 48.57 2.45
N ARG A 1139 39.49 48.51 1.53
CA ARG A 1139 40.91 48.23 1.82
C ARG A 1139 41.78 49.49 1.81
N GLY A 1140 41.19 50.66 1.61
CA GLY A 1140 41.92 51.93 1.52
C GLY A 1140 42.83 52.03 0.29
N ALA A 1141 42.57 51.24 -0.76
CA ALA A 1141 43.34 51.26 -2.00
C ALA A 1141 42.78 52.31 -2.97
N ASP A 1142 43.68 53.03 -3.65
CA ASP A 1142 43.29 54.03 -4.64
C ASP A 1142 42.77 53.35 -5.92
N TRP A 1143 41.53 53.66 -6.29
CA TRP A 1143 40.89 53.21 -7.53
C TRP A 1143 41.33 54.08 -8.71
N ASP A 1144 41.52 55.38 -8.48
CA ASP A 1144 41.74 56.38 -9.52
C ASP A 1144 43.22 56.38 -9.93
N GLY A 1145 43.52 55.69 -11.04
CA GLY A 1145 44.87 55.60 -11.61
C GLY A 1145 45.46 54.18 -11.65
N CYS A 1146 44.90 53.26 -10.86
CA CYS A 1146 45.34 51.86 -10.78
C CYS A 1146 44.44 50.90 -11.58
N PHE A 1147 43.21 51.29 -11.95
CA PHE A 1147 42.29 50.44 -12.70
C PHE A 1147 42.55 50.49 -14.22
N GLY A 1148 42.68 49.33 -14.86
CA GLY A 1148 43.00 49.15 -16.28
C GLY A 1148 41.81 48.90 -17.20
N GLY A 1149 40.61 48.68 -16.64
CA GLY A 1149 39.38 48.41 -17.39
C GLY A 1149 38.88 46.96 -17.27
N VAL A 1150 37.77 46.69 -17.93
CA VAL A 1150 37.15 45.37 -18.04
C VAL A 1150 37.61 44.68 -19.32
N ARG A 1151 37.81 43.37 -19.28
CA ARG A 1151 38.03 42.50 -20.44
C ARG A 1151 37.09 41.32 -20.42
N TYR A 1152 36.34 41.13 -21.49
CA TYR A 1152 35.64 39.87 -21.73
C TYR A 1152 36.38 39.08 -22.78
N LEU A 1153 36.75 37.86 -22.40
CA LEU A 1153 37.59 36.97 -23.18
C LEU A 1153 36.73 35.87 -23.80
N PHE A 1154 36.32 36.08 -25.05
CA PHE A 1154 35.55 35.10 -25.82
C PHE A 1154 36.49 33.99 -26.30
N LEU A 1155 36.54 32.90 -25.53
CA LEU A 1155 37.55 31.85 -25.62
C LEU A 1155 37.71 31.28 -27.03
N ARG A 1156 36.59 31.07 -27.75
CA ARG A 1156 36.58 30.50 -29.11
C ARG A 1156 37.21 31.42 -30.15
N GLY A 1157 37.20 32.73 -29.92
CA GLY A 1157 37.76 33.74 -30.82
C GLY A 1157 39.22 34.09 -30.56
N MET A 1158 39.85 33.50 -29.54
CA MET A 1158 41.23 33.78 -29.17
C MET A 1158 42.21 33.17 -30.16
N GLY A 1159 43.35 33.81 -30.42
CA GLY A 1159 44.44 33.28 -31.25
C GLY A 1159 44.81 34.12 -32.48
N GLU A 1160 43.94 35.03 -32.92
CA GLU A 1160 44.25 36.03 -33.96
C GLU A 1160 44.23 37.46 -33.36
N PRO A 1161 45.20 38.34 -33.68
CA PRO A 1161 45.20 39.72 -33.22
C PRO A 1161 43.89 40.45 -33.54
N GLY A 1162 43.30 41.09 -32.52
CA GLY A 1162 42.04 41.85 -32.66
C GLY A 1162 40.78 41.00 -32.65
N CYS A 1163 40.87 39.71 -32.30
CA CYS A 1163 39.72 38.81 -32.15
C CYS A 1163 39.59 38.32 -30.69
N GLY A 1164 38.37 38.07 -30.23
CA GLY A 1164 38.08 37.40 -28.96
C GLY A 1164 38.21 38.27 -27.69
N VAL A 1165 38.89 39.43 -27.74
CA VAL A 1165 39.01 40.34 -26.58
C VAL A 1165 38.08 41.53 -26.76
N TRP A 1166 37.06 41.63 -25.90
CA TRP A 1166 36.24 42.82 -25.77
C TRP A 1166 36.69 43.65 -24.56
N ALA A 1167 36.70 44.97 -24.68
CA ALA A 1167 37.21 45.86 -23.64
C ALA A 1167 36.30 47.08 -23.43
N ASP A 1168 36.17 47.50 -22.16
CA ASP A 1168 35.50 48.76 -21.80
C ASP A 1168 36.12 49.38 -20.54
N ALA A 1169 35.93 50.70 -20.40
CA ALA A 1169 36.35 51.49 -19.25
C ALA A 1169 35.24 52.50 -18.91
N PRO A 1170 34.22 52.08 -18.14
CA PRO A 1170 33.07 52.92 -17.82
C PRO A 1170 33.44 54.20 -17.06
N SER A 1171 32.68 55.27 -17.29
CA SER A 1171 32.89 56.54 -16.60
C SER A 1171 32.63 56.41 -15.09
N ALA A 1172 33.40 57.15 -14.28
CA ALA A 1172 33.17 57.23 -12.84
C ALA A 1172 31.74 57.71 -12.51
N ALA A 1173 31.20 58.63 -13.32
CA ALA A 1173 29.83 59.13 -13.19
C ALA A 1173 28.76 58.04 -13.34
N LEU A 1174 28.95 57.08 -14.26
CA LEU A 1174 28.05 55.94 -14.42
C LEU A 1174 28.12 55.01 -13.20
N LEU A 1175 29.33 54.68 -12.74
CA LEU A 1175 29.54 53.80 -11.59
C LEU A 1175 29.00 54.43 -10.29
N ASP A 1176 29.16 55.74 -10.09
CA ASP A 1176 28.60 56.48 -8.96
C ASP A 1176 27.06 56.48 -8.98
N ALA A 1177 26.47 56.68 -10.17
CA ALA A 1177 25.02 56.65 -10.33
C ALA A 1177 24.43 55.26 -10.01
N LEU A 1178 25.09 54.19 -10.48
CA LEU A 1178 24.71 52.81 -10.19
C LEU A 1178 24.88 52.47 -8.70
N ASP A 1179 26.01 52.84 -8.09
CA ASP A 1179 26.25 52.62 -6.66
C ASP A 1179 25.22 53.37 -5.79
N GLY A 1180 24.82 54.56 -6.22
CA GLY A 1180 23.75 55.36 -5.61
C GLY A 1180 22.38 54.72 -5.71
N LEU A 1181 22.04 54.10 -6.86
CA LEU A 1181 20.77 53.35 -7.01
C LEU A 1181 20.67 52.19 -6.02
N LEU A 1182 21.78 51.49 -5.75
CA LEU A 1182 21.80 50.37 -4.79
C LEU A 1182 21.64 50.83 -3.32
N LYS A 1183 21.98 52.10 -3.02
CA LYS A 1183 22.00 52.69 -1.67
C LYS A 1183 20.78 53.57 -1.32
N ARG A 1184 19.99 54.00 -2.31
CA ARG A 1184 18.94 55.02 -2.14
C ARG A 1184 17.84 54.58 -1.16
N ASP A 1185 17.46 55.49 -0.25
CA ASP A 1185 16.20 55.41 0.50
C ASP A 1185 15.06 56.02 -0.34
N ARG A 1186 13.83 55.55 -0.09
CA ARG A 1186 12.60 55.89 -0.82
C ARG A 1186 12.39 57.37 -1.10
#